data_AF-A0A916XB32-F1
#
_entry.id   AF-A0A916XB32-F1
#
_cell.length_a   1.000
_cell.length_b   1.000
_cell.length_c   1.000
_cell.angle_alpha   90.00
_cell.angle_beta   90.00
_cell.angle_gamma   90.00
#
_symmetry.space_group_name_H-M   'P 1'
#
loop_
_entity.id
_entity.type
_entity.pdbx_description
1 polymer ?
#
loop_
_entity_poly.entity_id
_entity_poly.type
_entity_poly.pdbx_seq_one_letter_code
_entity_poly.pdbx_strand_id
1 'polypeptide(L)'
;MNSAESVVTDPGVGKLTEKLEHAVSRLEQASAFAKSNHQAPVIDVARRLLTKSGGIEVLYEMAPRLDRAGVFAGTDWAAPASLIPGLVTATMRGGSAQTITIECLSELRMLAVATGRMHSTELSGDLARHFLTQVLAMNLERVFGMMDEAARVKAGPLDGAVSELFQFLLNHIGFDDILQSLIDEIWRILAQRPIQVGHVKAMITEIAITMANGAGSLGDARLGADRLISSLFGPTQTCRDDPGLTEYQSRLETIDFPGLQQEASGLARAMLDTGLVSDYHALFVRWILDTGQVTLLPTALGLSSTGQDALQCYSDLVHHLIVEAIHPGTAQALYGLVNLLERGILYSPPIAPGLWRQIALQPSEKASAALTATFGAALPPRVHLLAGTILALGLPLGIGQGNNPTCQSARAISMWSYSDPAYLLHVLFHATRQDTVLMHFEGTPISSAELPDALARSSMLDTDAVSTILVPHLDRIYGEMGRLCSDRGEDPHRWINPEFHGWWVGREFYIAVDVATGKLRDYEGFVREFYASYHPLYNGNQPLIHPQPAGLAVTDSSAVFVGWHAITLIRVGLDQEGEMRVYFYNPNNDSRQNWGNGVLVSTQGHGERFGEASLPFAEMVSRLYIFHDDAAGSLSDTPVPESEIETVRALAYGSWAADRIPE
;
A
#
# COMPACT_ATOMS: atom_id res chain seq x y z
N MET A 1 -7.02 33.96 -32.81
CA MET A 1 -7.31 35.26 -32.17
C MET A 1 -8.42 35.02 -31.16
N ASN A 2 -8.03 34.64 -29.94
CA ASN A 2 -8.95 34.52 -28.81
C ASN A 2 -8.72 35.73 -27.89
N SER A 3 -9.82 36.38 -27.56
CA SER A 3 -9.97 37.48 -26.62
C SER A 3 -9.41 37.10 -25.24
N ALA A 4 -8.46 37.89 -24.76
CA ALA A 4 -8.00 37.86 -23.39
C ALA A 4 -9.16 38.31 -22.47
N GLU A 5 -9.80 37.37 -21.80
CA GLU A 5 -10.60 37.67 -20.62
C GLU A 5 -9.65 38.16 -19.51
N SER A 6 -9.77 39.43 -19.16
CA SER A 6 -9.07 40.00 -18.01
C SER A 6 -9.63 39.38 -16.73
N VAL A 7 -8.84 38.55 -16.06
CA VAL A 7 -9.14 38.05 -14.71
C VAL A 7 -9.31 39.27 -13.79
N VAL A 8 -10.54 39.49 -13.31
CA VAL A 8 -10.86 40.56 -12.36
C VAL A 8 -10.23 40.18 -11.01
N THR A 9 -9.11 40.79 -10.65
CA THR A 9 -8.46 40.58 -9.35
C THR A 9 -9.32 41.13 -8.22
N ASP A 10 -9.64 40.30 -7.21
CA ASP A 10 -10.43 40.72 -6.04
C ASP A 10 -9.71 41.89 -5.32
N PRO A 11 -10.38 43.03 -5.09
CA PRO A 11 -9.76 44.21 -4.45
C PRO A 11 -9.22 43.95 -3.02
N GLY A 12 -9.60 42.83 -2.39
CA GLY A 12 -9.02 42.36 -1.14
C GLY A 12 -7.60 41.78 -1.26
N VAL A 13 -7.20 41.30 -2.45
CA VAL A 13 -5.89 40.67 -2.68
C VAL A 13 -4.76 41.67 -2.47
N GLY A 14 -4.82 42.86 -3.06
CA GLY A 14 -3.76 43.87 -2.94
C GLY A 14 -3.42 44.23 -1.49
N LYS A 15 -4.43 44.42 -0.63
CA LYS A 15 -4.23 44.71 0.81
C LYS A 15 -3.66 43.51 1.57
N LEU A 16 -3.97 42.28 1.15
CA LEU A 16 -3.41 41.07 1.76
C LEU A 16 -1.97 40.85 1.30
N THR A 17 -1.64 41.15 0.04
CA THR A 17 -0.26 41.13 -0.49
C THR A 17 0.64 42.08 0.28
N GLU A 18 0.23 43.33 0.49
CA GLU A 18 1.00 44.30 1.30
C GLU A 18 1.24 43.80 2.74
N LYS A 19 0.21 43.18 3.36
CA LYS A 19 0.34 42.58 4.69
C LYS A 19 1.30 41.38 4.70
N LEU A 20 1.26 40.57 3.65
CA LEU A 20 2.15 39.42 3.49
C LEU A 20 3.60 39.92 3.36
N GLU A 21 3.85 40.89 2.49
CA GLU A 21 5.17 41.51 2.32
C GLU A 21 5.74 42.07 3.63
N HIS A 22 4.91 42.75 4.42
CA HIS A 22 5.30 43.26 5.73
C HIS A 22 5.59 42.12 6.72
N ALA A 23 4.76 41.07 6.75
CA ALA A 23 4.98 39.90 7.60
C ALA A 23 6.27 39.15 7.24
N VAL A 24 6.50 38.94 5.93
CA VAL A 24 7.71 38.30 5.39
C VAL A 24 8.96 39.13 5.70
N SER A 25 8.90 40.46 5.58
CA SER A 25 10.04 41.33 5.92
C SER A 25 10.44 41.20 7.40
N ARG A 26 9.48 41.04 8.31
CA ARG A 26 9.77 40.77 9.73
C ARG A 26 10.36 39.39 9.96
N LEU A 27 9.91 38.38 9.21
CA LEU A 27 10.46 37.03 9.27
C LEU A 27 11.91 36.98 8.75
N GLU A 28 12.21 37.70 7.66
CA GLU A 28 13.57 37.84 7.10
C GLU A 28 14.55 38.50 8.09
N GLN A 29 14.07 39.49 8.86
CA GLN A 29 14.87 40.20 9.86
C GLN A 29 15.02 39.45 11.19
N ALA A 30 14.23 38.39 11.41
CA ALA A 30 14.29 37.62 12.63
C ALA A 30 15.54 36.73 12.69
N SER A 31 16.14 36.61 13.88
CA SER A 31 17.20 35.63 14.13
C SER A 31 16.67 34.20 13.96
N ALA A 32 17.56 33.25 13.68
CA ALA A 32 17.18 31.84 13.44
C ALA A 32 16.28 31.26 14.55
N PHE A 33 16.57 31.54 15.82
CA PHE A 33 15.79 31.06 16.97
C PHE A 33 14.45 31.80 17.16
N ALA A 34 14.29 33.00 16.58
CA ALA A 34 13.08 33.80 16.71
C ALA A 34 12.12 33.61 15.52
N LYS A 35 12.54 32.94 14.44
CA LYS A 35 11.71 32.74 13.22
C LYS A 35 10.38 32.08 13.52
N SER A 36 10.32 31.12 14.44
CA SER A 36 9.08 30.44 14.85
C SER A 36 7.99 31.41 15.31
N ASN A 37 8.36 32.51 15.99
CA ASN A 37 7.41 33.54 16.45
C ASN A 37 6.88 34.42 15.30
N HIS A 38 7.56 34.44 14.15
CA HIS A 38 7.23 35.28 13.00
C HIS A 38 6.62 34.50 11.82
N GLN A 39 6.67 33.17 11.84
CA GLN A 39 6.06 32.29 10.84
C GLN A 39 4.53 32.34 10.89
N ALA A 40 3.92 32.27 12.08
CA ALA A 40 2.46 32.22 12.22
C ALA A 40 1.72 33.42 11.56
N PRO A 41 2.19 34.68 11.68
CA PRO A 41 1.62 35.79 10.92
C PRO A 41 1.71 35.66 9.40
N VAL A 42 2.81 35.11 8.87
CA VAL A 42 2.98 34.88 7.42
C VAL A 42 1.98 33.82 6.95
N ILE A 43 1.90 32.70 7.67
CA ILE A 43 0.98 31.60 7.37
C ILE A 43 -0.48 32.07 7.44
N ASP A 44 -0.88 32.87 8.43
CA ASP A 44 -2.26 33.37 8.50
C ASP A 44 -2.64 34.26 7.31
N VAL A 45 -1.73 35.14 6.87
CA VAL A 45 -1.99 35.98 5.69
C VAL A 45 -2.02 35.14 4.41
N ALA A 46 -1.10 34.18 4.26
CA ALA A 46 -1.08 33.25 3.14
C ALA A 46 -2.38 32.42 3.06
N ARG A 47 -2.87 31.90 4.19
CA ARG A 47 -4.14 31.19 4.30
C ARG A 47 -5.32 32.00 3.76
N ARG A 48 -5.32 33.31 4.02
CA ARG A 48 -6.37 34.23 3.55
C ARG A 48 -6.21 34.58 2.07
N LEU A 49 -5.00 34.56 1.54
CA LEU A 49 -4.75 34.72 0.10
C LEU A 49 -5.18 33.48 -0.68
N LEU A 50 -4.95 32.27 -0.14
CA LEU A 50 -5.38 31.02 -0.78
C LEU A 50 -6.89 30.99 -1.09
N THR A 51 -7.73 31.62 -0.27
CA THR A 51 -9.19 31.66 -0.46
C THR A 51 -9.68 32.79 -1.37
N LYS A 52 -8.76 33.49 -2.05
CA LYS A 52 -9.05 34.64 -2.90
C LYS A 52 -8.65 34.34 -4.35
N SER A 53 -9.53 34.68 -5.27
CA SER A 53 -9.24 34.62 -6.71
C SER A 53 -8.02 35.52 -7.03
N GLY A 54 -7.00 34.94 -7.66
CA GLY A 54 -5.70 35.59 -7.91
C GLY A 54 -4.68 35.49 -6.77
N GLY A 55 -5.06 34.91 -5.61
CA GLY A 55 -4.18 34.83 -4.45
C GLY A 55 -3.14 33.72 -4.55
N ILE A 56 -3.45 32.62 -5.24
CA ILE A 56 -2.50 31.52 -5.48
C ILE A 56 -1.35 32.01 -6.36
N GLU A 57 -1.65 32.79 -7.40
CA GLU A 57 -0.68 33.45 -8.27
C GLU A 57 0.26 34.32 -7.45
N VAL A 58 -0.27 35.19 -6.59
CA VAL A 58 0.55 36.04 -5.71
C VAL A 58 1.49 35.21 -4.82
N LEU A 59 0.97 34.13 -4.22
CA LEU A 59 1.77 33.26 -3.36
C LEU A 59 2.85 32.52 -4.16
N TYR A 60 2.54 32.07 -5.37
CA TYR A 60 3.48 31.47 -6.29
C TYR A 60 4.60 32.45 -6.67
N GLU A 61 4.25 33.70 -6.96
CA GLU A 61 5.22 34.74 -7.25
C GLU A 61 6.15 35.03 -6.08
N MET A 62 5.62 34.96 -4.86
CA MET A 62 6.36 35.17 -3.61
C MET A 62 7.11 33.94 -3.10
N ALA A 63 6.89 32.75 -3.66
CA ALA A 63 7.45 31.49 -3.18
C ALA A 63 8.99 31.54 -2.95
N PRO A 64 9.82 32.08 -3.88
CA PRO A 64 11.26 32.16 -3.67
C PRO A 64 11.67 33.09 -2.51
N ARG A 65 10.84 34.09 -2.19
CA ARG A 65 11.08 34.98 -1.04
C ARG A 65 10.62 34.34 0.25
N LEU A 66 9.46 33.67 0.25
CA LEU A 66 8.92 32.94 1.41
C LEU A 66 9.90 31.85 1.88
N ASP A 67 10.45 31.07 0.95
CA ASP A 67 11.42 30.03 1.25
C ASP A 67 12.71 30.61 1.87
N ARG A 68 13.33 31.61 1.22
CA ARG A 68 14.53 32.29 1.76
C ARG A 68 14.28 32.99 3.10
N ALA A 69 13.09 33.53 3.31
CA ALA A 69 12.69 34.11 4.60
C ALA A 69 12.67 33.06 5.71
N GLY A 70 12.56 31.77 5.38
CA GLY A 70 12.54 30.66 6.32
C GLY A 70 11.14 30.34 6.82
N VAL A 71 10.12 30.45 5.95
CA VAL A 71 8.74 30.07 6.30
C VAL A 71 8.63 28.61 6.74
N PHE A 72 9.48 27.73 6.20
CA PHE A 72 9.53 26.30 6.52
C PHE A 72 10.54 25.94 7.61
N ALA A 73 11.32 26.89 8.13
CA ALA A 73 12.41 26.61 9.05
C ALA A 73 11.89 25.95 10.35
N GLY A 74 12.48 24.81 10.73
CA GLY A 74 12.07 24.05 11.92
C GLY A 74 10.76 23.28 11.78
N THR A 75 10.28 23.09 10.54
CA THR A 75 9.11 22.26 10.21
C THR A 75 9.52 21.08 9.33
N ASP A 76 8.64 20.09 9.17
CA ASP A 76 8.88 18.92 8.30
C ASP A 76 9.09 19.31 6.81
N TRP A 77 8.60 20.50 6.40
CA TRP A 77 8.79 21.04 5.06
C TRP A 77 10.13 21.76 4.84
N ALA A 78 11.00 21.82 5.85
CA ALA A 78 12.28 22.54 5.76
C ALA A 78 13.19 21.98 4.66
N ALA A 79 13.20 20.67 4.47
CA ALA A 79 14.02 19.98 3.48
C ALA A 79 13.15 19.53 2.28
N PRO A 80 13.10 20.29 1.18
CA PRO A 80 12.23 19.96 0.04
C PRO A 80 12.60 18.63 -0.64
N ALA A 81 13.85 18.20 -0.56
CA ALA A 81 14.33 16.95 -1.17
C ALA A 81 13.90 15.67 -0.41
N SER A 82 13.42 15.79 0.83
CA SER A 82 12.95 14.65 1.64
C SER A 82 11.43 14.53 1.71
N LEU A 83 10.69 15.42 1.04
CA LEU A 83 9.24 15.40 1.02
C LEU A 83 8.70 14.15 0.31
N ILE A 84 7.60 13.61 0.84
CA ILE A 84 6.96 12.38 0.34
C ILE A 84 5.57 12.73 -0.23
N PRO A 85 5.32 12.54 -1.55
CA PRO A 85 4.05 12.87 -2.18
C PRO A 85 2.83 12.23 -1.52
N GLY A 86 2.97 10.99 -1.04
CA GLY A 86 1.87 10.25 -0.41
C GLY A 86 1.35 10.85 0.90
N LEU A 87 2.13 11.70 1.57
CA LEU A 87 1.68 12.38 2.78
C LEU A 87 0.80 13.59 2.49
N VAL A 88 0.92 14.19 1.30
CA VAL A 88 0.18 15.40 0.91
C VAL A 88 -1.33 15.15 0.96
N THR A 89 -1.80 14.01 0.46
CA THR A 89 -3.23 13.65 0.48
C THR A 89 -3.78 13.61 1.91
N ALA A 90 -3.03 13.02 2.85
CA ALA A 90 -3.42 12.96 4.26
C ALA A 90 -3.43 14.37 4.89
N THR A 91 -2.39 15.18 4.63
CA THR A 91 -2.34 16.57 5.09
C THR A 91 -3.53 17.38 4.58
N MET A 92 -3.87 17.27 3.30
CA MET A 92 -4.98 18.01 2.69
C MET A 92 -6.36 17.56 3.17
N ARG A 93 -6.51 16.31 3.62
CA ARG A 93 -7.79 15.77 4.12
C ARG A 93 -7.98 15.98 5.63
N GLY A 94 -6.91 15.92 6.42
CA GLY A 94 -7.00 15.89 7.89
C GLY A 94 -6.16 16.94 8.64
N GLY A 95 -5.38 17.75 7.93
CA GLY A 95 -4.48 18.73 8.52
C GLY A 95 -5.21 19.90 9.19
N SER A 96 -4.54 20.55 10.15
CA SER A 96 -5.00 21.85 10.66
C SER A 96 -4.93 22.90 9.55
N ALA A 97 -5.70 23.99 9.67
CA ALA A 97 -5.65 25.06 8.67
C ALA A 97 -4.24 25.65 8.47
N GLN A 98 -3.40 25.66 9.52
CA GLN A 98 -2.00 26.08 9.41
C GLN A 98 -1.17 25.05 8.63
N THR A 99 -1.31 23.77 8.97
CA THR A 99 -0.62 22.66 8.30
C THR A 99 -0.94 22.62 6.81
N ILE A 100 -2.23 22.68 6.45
CA ILE A 100 -2.70 22.75 5.06
C ILE A 100 -2.09 23.96 4.34
N THR A 101 -2.04 25.11 4.99
CA THR A 101 -1.46 26.32 4.37
C THR A 101 0.04 26.17 4.12
N ILE A 102 0.80 25.60 5.05
CA ILE A 102 2.24 25.33 4.86
C ILE A 102 2.44 24.33 3.71
N GLU A 103 1.64 23.27 3.66
CA GLU A 103 1.67 22.30 2.56
C GLU A 103 1.41 23.00 1.22
N CYS A 104 0.37 23.82 1.11
CA CYS A 104 0.10 24.60 -0.11
C CYS A 104 1.27 25.50 -0.51
N LEU A 105 1.93 26.16 0.44
CA LEU A 105 3.12 26.96 0.16
C LEU A 105 4.31 26.09 -0.28
N SER A 106 4.44 24.88 0.26
CA SER A 106 5.45 23.91 -0.15
C SER A 106 5.23 23.49 -1.61
N GLU A 107 3.99 23.18 -2.01
CA GLU A 107 3.68 22.85 -3.40
C GLU A 107 4.02 24.00 -4.36
N LEU A 108 3.72 25.25 -3.97
CA LEU A 108 4.10 26.43 -4.75
C LEU A 108 5.62 26.63 -4.82
N ARG A 109 6.36 26.29 -3.76
CA ARG A 109 7.83 26.25 -3.78
C ARG A 109 8.35 25.19 -4.75
N MET A 110 7.81 23.97 -4.69
CA MET A 110 8.17 22.90 -5.62
C MET A 110 7.89 23.33 -7.07
N LEU A 111 6.77 24.01 -7.31
CA LEU A 111 6.43 24.50 -8.65
C LEU A 111 7.40 25.58 -9.12
N ALA A 112 7.82 26.47 -8.22
CA ALA A 112 8.80 27.50 -8.56
C ALA A 112 10.15 26.88 -8.94
N VAL A 113 10.55 25.78 -8.30
CA VAL A 113 11.75 25.02 -8.68
C VAL A 113 11.56 24.30 -10.02
N ALA A 114 10.43 23.61 -10.21
CA ALA A 114 10.10 22.83 -11.41
C ALA A 114 9.99 23.68 -12.71
N THR A 115 9.65 24.95 -12.56
CA THR A 115 9.52 25.92 -13.67
C THR A 115 10.76 26.79 -13.85
N GLY A 116 11.80 26.60 -13.02
CA GLY A 116 13.03 27.39 -13.06
C GLY A 116 12.90 28.81 -12.49
N ARG A 117 11.79 29.15 -11.83
CA ARG A 117 11.60 30.45 -11.13
C ARG A 117 12.45 30.54 -9.86
N MET A 118 12.78 29.39 -9.27
CA MET A 118 13.62 29.27 -8.08
C MET A 118 14.74 28.25 -8.36
N HIS A 119 15.97 28.60 -8.03
CA HIS A 119 17.07 27.63 -7.99
C HIS A 119 17.22 27.10 -6.57
N SER A 120 17.20 25.77 -6.42
CA SER A 120 17.52 25.09 -5.18
C SER A 120 18.86 24.37 -5.33
N THR A 121 19.68 24.39 -4.28
CA THR A 121 20.95 23.66 -4.22
C THR A 121 20.75 22.18 -3.87
N GLU A 122 19.60 21.84 -3.28
CA GLU A 122 19.28 20.50 -2.78
C GLU A 122 18.32 19.74 -3.70
N LEU A 123 17.54 20.45 -4.53
CA LEU A 123 16.48 19.88 -5.37
C LEU A 123 16.60 20.38 -6.82
N SER A 124 16.67 19.45 -7.77
CA SER A 124 16.65 19.79 -9.21
C SER A 124 15.22 20.10 -9.69
N GLY A 125 15.12 20.87 -10.78
CA GLY A 125 13.83 21.15 -11.44
C GLY A 125 13.08 19.89 -11.85
N ASP A 126 13.79 18.87 -12.34
CA ASP A 126 13.21 17.60 -12.77
C ASP A 126 12.65 16.80 -11.58
N LEU A 127 13.37 16.77 -10.45
CA LEU A 127 12.88 16.12 -9.23
C LEU A 127 11.66 16.85 -8.65
N ALA A 128 11.66 18.18 -8.67
CA ALA A 128 10.53 18.98 -8.24
C ALA A 128 9.28 18.75 -9.11
N ARG A 129 9.48 18.66 -10.45
CA ARG A 129 8.44 18.29 -11.40
C ARG A 129 7.90 16.90 -11.10
N HIS A 130 8.77 15.90 -10.96
CA HIS A 130 8.38 14.53 -10.64
C HIS A 130 7.56 14.44 -9.34
N PHE A 131 7.98 15.12 -8.27
CA PHE A 131 7.24 15.21 -7.02
C PHE A 131 5.81 15.75 -7.23
N LEU A 132 5.68 16.90 -7.91
CA LEU A 132 4.37 17.51 -8.17
C LEU A 132 3.48 16.63 -9.05
N THR A 133 4.06 15.96 -10.03
CA THR A 133 3.36 14.99 -10.87
C THR A 133 2.75 13.87 -10.03
N GLN A 134 3.50 13.33 -9.05
CA GLN A 134 2.99 12.32 -8.11
C GLN A 134 1.91 12.89 -7.18
N VAL A 135 2.10 14.10 -6.64
CA VAL A 135 1.08 14.77 -5.80
C VAL A 135 -0.25 14.92 -6.55
N LEU A 136 -0.19 15.37 -7.80
CA LEU A 136 -1.37 15.52 -8.66
C LEU A 136 -2.02 14.16 -8.96
N ALA A 137 -1.22 13.14 -9.29
CA ALA A 137 -1.68 11.77 -9.54
C ALA A 137 -2.37 11.12 -8.32
N MET A 138 -1.94 11.42 -7.10
CA MET A 138 -2.54 10.89 -5.86
C MET A 138 -3.79 11.66 -5.39
N ASN A 139 -4.14 12.77 -6.05
CA ASN A 139 -5.24 13.66 -5.67
C ASN A 139 -6.19 13.96 -6.85
N LEU A 140 -6.33 13.03 -7.79
CA LEU A 140 -7.11 13.23 -9.02
C LEU A 140 -8.56 13.66 -8.77
N GLU A 141 -9.20 13.16 -7.71
CA GLU A 141 -10.55 13.58 -7.30
C GLU A 141 -10.66 15.11 -7.18
N ARG A 142 -9.61 15.76 -6.65
CA ARG A 142 -9.51 17.21 -6.51
C ARG A 142 -9.10 17.89 -7.81
N VAL A 143 -8.26 17.25 -8.61
CA VAL A 143 -7.81 17.72 -9.93
C VAL A 143 -8.94 17.68 -10.98
N PHE A 144 -9.92 16.79 -10.86
CA PHE A 144 -11.03 16.68 -11.82
C PHE A 144 -12.40 17.06 -11.24
N GLY A 145 -12.46 17.50 -9.97
CA GLY A 145 -13.65 18.11 -9.38
C GLY A 145 -14.77 17.13 -8.99
N MET A 146 -14.42 15.86 -8.77
CA MET A 146 -15.37 14.76 -8.54
C MET A 146 -15.39 14.30 -7.08
N MET A 147 -15.54 15.23 -6.14
CA MET A 147 -15.74 14.87 -4.72
C MET A 147 -17.13 14.23 -4.53
N ASP A 148 -17.18 13.05 -3.90
CA ASP A 148 -18.44 12.39 -3.51
C ASP A 148 -19.23 13.25 -2.49
N GLU A 149 -20.51 12.93 -2.31
CA GLU A 149 -21.40 13.70 -1.44
C GLU A 149 -21.01 13.60 0.05
N ALA A 150 -20.40 12.49 0.50
CA ALA A 150 -19.87 12.34 1.86
C ALA A 150 -18.59 13.17 2.09
N ALA A 151 -17.76 13.36 1.07
CA ALA A 151 -16.59 14.22 1.07
C ALA A 151 -17.00 15.71 1.10
N ARG A 152 -18.10 16.07 0.41
CA ARG A 152 -18.68 17.42 0.48
C ARG A 152 -19.20 17.77 1.87
N VAL A 153 -19.82 16.82 2.59
CA VAL A 153 -20.31 17.01 3.96
C VAL A 153 -19.16 17.21 4.96
N LYS A 154 -17.96 16.70 4.68
CA LYS A 154 -16.75 16.86 5.50
C LYS A 154 -15.83 18.00 5.05
N ALA A 155 -16.21 18.77 4.02
CA ALA A 155 -15.33 19.76 3.41
C ALA A 155 -14.96 20.89 4.38
N GLY A 156 -13.65 21.12 4.55
CA GLY A 156 -13.13 22.20 5.37
C GLY A 156 -13.21 23.57 4.69
N PRO A 157 -13.01 24.67 5.43
CA PRO A 157 -13.05 26.03 4.87
C PRO A 157 -11.93 26.34 3.86
N LEU A 158 -10.94 25.46 3.70
CA LEU A 158 -9.85 25.59 2.71
C LEU A 158 -10.01 24.67 1.50
N ASP A 159 -11.00 23.76 1.48
CA ASP A 159 -11.09 22.73 0.44
C ASP A 159 -11.18 23.31 -0.97
N GLY A 160 -11.96 24.38 -1.15
CA GLY A 160 -12.05 25.08 -2.44
C GLY A 160 -10.70 25.66 -2.89
N ALA A 161 -9.94 26.26 -1.96
CA ALA A 161 -8.63 26.80 -2.25
C ALA A 161 -7.60 25.71 -2.58
N VAL A 162 -7.68 24.56 -1.91
CA VAL A 162 -6.87 23.39 -2.24
C VAL A 162 -7.21 22.91 -3.65
N SER A 163 -8.48 22.74 -4.00
CA SER A 163 -8.87 22.35 -5.37
C SER A 163 -8.37 23.35 -6.43
N GLU A 164 -8.48 24.66 -6.17
CA GLU A 164 -7.92 25.69 -7.07
C GLU A 164 -6.39 25.59 -7.20
N LEU A 165 -5.68 25.28 -6.11
CA LEU A 165 -4.23 25.06 -6.15
C LEU A 165 -3.88 23.86 -7.03
N PHE A 166 -4.58 22.74 -6.90
CA PHE A 166 -4.32 21.55 -7.73
C PHE A 166 -4.57 21.83 -9.22
N GLN A 167 -5.59 22.62 -9.57
CA GLN A 167 -5.78 23.11 -10.93
C GLN A 167 -4.64 24.01 -11.39
N PHE A 168 -4.18 24.91 -10.51
CA PHE A 168 -3.06 25.79 -10.79
C PHE A 168 -1.77 24.99 -11.08
N LEU A 169 -1.46 23.98 -10.26
CA LEU A 169 -0.33 23.07 -10.45
C LEU A 169 -0.45 22.30 -11.77
N LEU A 170 -1.62 21.72 -12.05
CA LEU A 170 -1.91 20.99 -13.30
C LEU A 170 -1.61 21.85 -14.53
N ASN A 171 -2.07 23.10 -14.54
CA ASN A 171 -1.88 24.02 -15.67
C ASN A 171 -0.40 24.36 -15.94
N HIS A 172 0.48 24.23 -14.95
CA HIS A 172 1.91 24.53 -15.09
C HIS A 172 2.77 23.28 -15.35
N ILE A 173 2.40 22.13 -14.77
CA ILE A 173 3.14 20.88 -14.98
C ILE A 173 2.79 20.28 -16.33
N GLY A 174 1.51 20.25 -16.69
CA GLY A 174 1.02 19.65 -17.93
C GLY A 174 0.33 18.30 -17.67
N PHE A 175 -0.72 18.05 -18.45
CA PHE A 175 -1.58 16.88 -18.30
C PHE A 175 -0.87 15.56 -18.68
N ASP A 176 -0.09 15.56 -19.76
CA ASP A 176 0.55 14.35 -20.29
C ASP A 176 1.59 13.76 -19.31
N ASP A 177 2.37 14.61 -18.64
CA ASP A 177 3.34 14.21 -17.63
C ASP A 177 2.67 13.50 -16.42
N ILE A 178 1.51 14.02 -16.00
CA ILE A 178 0.72 13.46 -14.88
C ILE A 178 0.13 12.13 -15.27
N LEU A 179 -0.41 12.02 -16.48
CA LEU A 179 -1.00 10.76 -16.90
C LEU A 179 0.04 9.66 -17.02
N GLN A 180 1.22 9.95 -17.59
CA GLN A 180 2.29 8.96 -17.67
C GLN A 180 2.72 8.49 -16.28
N SER A 181 2.98 9.41 -15.35
CA SER A 181 3.34 9.04 -13.98
C SER A 181 2.24 8.28 -13.25
N LEU A 182 0.98 8.60 -13.50
CA LEU A 182 -0.17 7.90 -12.93
C LEU A 182 -0.26 6.46 -13.48
N ILE A 183 -0.06 6.27 -14.78
CA ILE A 183 -0.05 4.95 -15.41
C ILE A 183 1.10 4.11 -14.83
N ASP A 184 2.30 4.68 -14.73
CA ASP A 184 3.46 4.01 -14.15
C ASP A 184 3.21 3.63 -12.68
N GLU A 185 2.53 4.50 -11.93
CA GLU A 185 2.12 4.26 -10.56
C GLU A 185 1.08 3.14 -10.44
N ILE A 186 0.07 3.12 -11.31
CA ILE A 186 -0.92 2.03 -11.36
C ILE A 186 -0.20 0.70 -11.64
N TRP A 187 0.68 0.65 -12.64
CA TRP A 187 1.43 -0.57 -12.94
C TRP A 187 2.32 -1.00 -11.79
N ARG A 188 2.95 -0.04 -11.09
CA ARG A 188 3.75 -0.29 -9.89
C ARG A 188 2.92 -0.93 -8.78
N ILE A 189 1.72 -0.42 -8.50
CA ILE A 189 0.80 -1.00 -7.52
C ILE A 189 0.38 -2.40 -7.96
N LEU A 190 -0.02 -2.56 -9.23
CA LEU A 190 -0.47 -3.85 -9.77
C LEU A 190 0.63 -4.91 -9.78
N ALA A 191 1.91 -4.55 -9.88
CA ALA A 191 3.03 -5.48 -9.80
C ALA A 191 3.07 -6.26 -8.46
N GLN A 192 2.48 -5.71 -7.39
CA GLN A 192 2.38 -6.40 -6.10
C GLN A 192 1.12 -7.24 -5.93
N ARG A 193 0.18 -7.19 -6.88
CA ARG A 193 -1.12 -7.88 -6.83
C ARG A 193 -1.85 -7.68 -5.49
N PRO A 194 -2.12 -6.42 -5.07
CA PRO A 194 -2.85 -6.16 -3.84
C PRO A 194 -4.28 -6.74 -3.93
N ILE A 195 -4.81 -7.15 -2.78
CA ILE A 195 -6.20 -7.60 -2.67
C ILE A 195 -7.15 -6.41 -2.88
N GLN A 196 -6.80 -5.25 -2.34
CA GLN A 196 -7.57 -4.02 -2.49
C GLN A 196 -7.16 -3.29 -3.76
N VAL A 197 -8.02 -3.37 -4.79
CA VAL A 197 -7.81 -2.69 -6.08
C VAL A 197 -8.82 -1.57 -6.32
N GLY A 198 -9.67 -1.23 -5.35
CA GLY A 198 -10.73 -0.22 -5.50
C GLY A 198 -10.18 1.15 -5.93
N HIS A 199 -9.14 1.63 -5.25
CA HIS A 199 -8.46 2.87 -5.62
C HIS A 199 -7.84 2.81 -7.02
N VAL A 200 -7.23 1.69 -7.40
CA VAL A 200 -6.68 1.49 -8.75
C VAL A 200 -7.79 1.54 -9.81
N LYS A 201 -8.92 0.87 -9.57
CA LYS A 201 -10.08 0.92 -10.47
C LYS A 201 -10.64 2.34 -10.59
N ALA A 202 -10.70 3.09 -9.50
CA ALA A 202 -11.11 4.50 -9.52
C ALA A 202 -10.16 5.33 -10.38
N MET A 203 -8.84 5.22 -10.19
CA MET A 203 -7.85 5.92 -11.03
C MET A 203 -8.01 5.57 -12.51
N ILE A 204 -8.16 4.30 -12.88
CA ILE A 204 -8.37 3.88 -14.27
C ILE A 204 -9.67 4.45 -14.84
N THR A 205 -10.74 4.51 -14.03
CA THR A 205 -12.01 5.11 -14.41
C THR A 205 -11.85 6.59 -14.75
N GLU A 206 -11.12 7.33 -13.93
CA GLU A 206 -10.82 8.75 -14.18
C GLU A 206 -10.00 8.96 -15.46
N ILE A 207 -9.02 8.08 -15.71
CA ILE A 207 -8.25 8.08 -16.97
C ILE A 207 -9.21 7.87 -18.16
N ALA A 208 -10.10 6.88 -18.08
CA ALA A 208 -11.06 6.57 -19.13
C ALA A 208 -12.00 7.75 -19.45
N ILE A 209 -12.57 8.37 -18.41
CA ILE A 209 -13.45 9.54 -18.54
C ILE A 209 -12.71 10.70 -19.20
N THR A 210 -11.49 10.96 -18.74
CA THR A 210 -10.68 12.08 -19.24
C THR A 210 -10.31 11.89 -20.71
N MET A 211 -9.93 10.67 -21.09
CA MET A 211 -9.63 10.31 -22.49
C MET A 211 -10.87 10.42 -23.38
N ALA A 212 -12.05 10.02 -22.90
CA ALA A 212 -13.30 10.13 -23.64
C ALA A 212 -13.70 11.60 -23.92
N ASN A 213 -13.35 12.52 -23.01
CA ASN A 213 -13.62 13.95 -23.15
C ASN A 213 -12.64 14.70 -24.08
N GLY A 214 -11.65 14.01 -24.68
CA GLY A 214 -10.76 14.58 -25.69
C GLY A 214 -9.64 15.48 -25.14
N ALA A 215 -9.29 15.35 -23.86
CA ALA A 215 -8.16 16.07 -23.27
C ALA A 215 -6.83 15.36 -23.60
N GLY A 216 -5.98 16.02 -24.41
CA GLY A 216 -4.56 15.65 -24.59
C GLY A 216 -4.21 14.81 -25.83
N SER A 217 -2.94 14.90 -26.25
CA SER A 217 -2.34 14.09 -27.33
C SER A 217 -1.39 13.07 -26.70
N LEU A 218 -1.89 11.86 -26.48
CA LEU A 218 -1.33 10.93 -25.50
C LEU A 218 -0.07 10.14 -25.88
N GLY A 219 0.58 10.44 -27.02
CA GLY A 219 1.84 9.79 -27.42
C GLY A 219 1.89 8.27 -27.12
N ASP A 220 2.98 7.83 -26.48
CA ASP A 220 3.18 6.44 -26.03
C ASP A 220 2.40 6.09 -24.74
N ALA A 221 2.09 7.07 -23.89
CA ALA A 221 1.28 6.92 -22.67
C ALA A 221 -0.11 6.35 -22.98
N ARG A 222 -0.63 6.63 -24.18
CA ARG A 222 -1.92 6.13 -24.66
C ARG A 222 -2.01 4.61 -24.65
N LEU A 223 -0.96 3.90 -25.05
CA LEU A 223 -0.97 2.43 -25.12
C LEU A 223 -1.04 1.81 -23.71
N GLY A 224 -0.34 2.41 -22.75
CA GLY A 224 -0.40 2.01 -21.34
C GLY A 224 -1.79 2.23 -20.74
N ALA A 225 -2.40 3.39 -21.01
CA ALA A 225 -3.75 3.72 -20.59
C ALA A 225 -4.81 2.81 -21.22
N ASP A 226 -4.76 2.62 -22.54
CA ASP A 226 -5.71 1.78 -23.28
C ASP A 226 -5.71 0.34 -22.72
N ARG A 227 -4.54 -0.19 -22.36
CA ARG A 227 -4.43 -1.52 -21.73
C ARG A 227 -5.16 -1.57 -20.38
N LEU A 228 -4.91 -0.60 -19.49
CA LEU A 228 -5.57 -0.52 -18.18
C LEU A 228 -7.09 -0.36 -18.29
N ILE A 229 -7.55 0.54 -19.18
CA ILE A 229 -8.98 0.77 -19.44
C ILE A 229 -9.62 -0.51 -19.96
N SER A 230 -9.00 -1.14 -20.97
CA SER A 230 -9.55 -2.35 -21.59
C SER A 230 -9.68 -3.50 -20.58
N SER A 231 -8.75 -3.67 -19.63
CA SER A 231 -8.86 -4.68 -18.57
C SER A 231 -10.11 -4.56 -17.70
N LEU A 232 -10.70 -3.36 -17.56
CA LEU A 232 -11.90 -3.13 -16.75
C LEU A 232 -13.19 -3.00 -17.57
N PHE A 233 -13.14 -2.28 -18.69
CA PHE A 233 -14.34 -1.87 -19.42
C PHE A 233 -14.54 -2.58 -20.77
N GLY A 234 -13.53 -3.30 -21.27
CA GLY A 234 -13.66 -4.04 -22.52
C GLY A 234 -12.56 -5.08 -22.72
N PRO A 235 -12.44 -6.08 -21.82
CA PRO A 235 -11.33 -7.04 -21.83
C PRO A 235 -11.30 -7.94 -23.07
N THR A 236 -12.42 -8.05 -23.80
CA THR A 236 -12.57 -8.93 -24.96
C THR A 236 -13.27 -8.24 -26.12
N GLN A 237 -13.28 -8.90 -27.28
CA GLN A 237 -13.96 -8.38 -28.47
C GLN A 237 -15.49 -8.25 -28.28
N THR A 238 -16.10 -9.11 -27.44
CA THR A 238 -17.55 -9.12 -27.20
C THR A 238 -18.03 -7.96 -26.33
N CYS A 239 -17.16 -7.40 -25.49
CA CYS A 239 -17.45 -6.25 -24.62
C CYS A 239 -16.55 -5.04 -24.90
N ARG A 240 -15.84 -4.99 -26.03
CA ARG A 240 -14.83 -3.96 -26.34
C ARG A 240 -15.38 -2.52 -26.29
N ASP A 241 -16.66 -2.37 -26.62
CA ASP A 241 -17.41 -1.12 -26.64
C ASP A 241 -18.06 -0.77 -25.30
N ASP A 242 -17.77 -1.52 -24.23
CA ASP A 242 -18.40 -1.42 -22.90
C ASP A 242 -19.95 -1.38 -22.96
N PRO A 243 -20.59 -2.44 -23.50
CA PRO A 243 -22.04 -2.42 -23.79
C PRO A 243 -22.92 -2.48 -22.52
N GLY A 244 -22.33 -2.70 -21.35
CA GLY A 244 -23.02 -3.03 -20.11
C GLY A 244 -23.34 -4.52 -19.98
N LEU A 245 -23.56 -4.94 -18.74
CA LEU A 245 -23.71 -6.36 -18.38
C LEU A 245 -24.90 -7.05 -19.06
N THR A 246 -26.04 -6.35 -19.17
CA THR A 246 -27.25 -6.92 -19.80
C THR A 246 -27.04 -7.22 -21.28
N GLU A 247 -26.52 -6.27 -22.04
CA GLU A 247 -26.27 -6.44 -23.47
C GLU A 247 -25.16 -7.47 -23.71
N TYR A 248 -24.11 -7.46 -22.89
CA TYR A 248 -23.06 -8.48 -22.97
C TYR A 248 -23.62 -9.90 -22.77
N GLN A 249 -24.52 -10.10 -21.79
CA GLN A 249 -25.18 -11.39 -21.60
C GLN A 249 -25.99 -11.81 -22.85
N SER A 250 -26.76 -10.89 -23.44
CA SER A 250 -27.48 -11.16 -24.69
C SER A 250 -26.56 -11.52 -25.85
N ARG A 251 -25.37 -10.91 -25.93
CA ARG A 251 -24.35 -11.29 -26.92
C ARG A 251 -23.86 -12.72 -26.69
N LEU A 252 -23.55 -13.11 -25.45
CA LEU A 252 -23.09 -14.48 -25.12
C LEU A 252 -24.08 -15.57 -25.57
N GLU A 253 -25.38 -15.32 -25.48
CA GLU A 253 -26.43 -16.26 -25.92
C GLU A 253 -26.42 -16.53 -27.43
N THR A 254 -25.81 -15.66 -28.23
CA THR A 254 -25.77 -15.77 -29.69
C THR A 254 -24.44 -16.31 -30.22
N ILE A 255 -23.40 -16.35 -29.38
CA ILE A 255 -22.06 -16.79 -29.77
C ILE A 255 -21.99 -18.32 -29.80
N ASP A 256 -21.33 -18.87 -30.82
CA ASP A 256 -21.12 -20.30 -30.94
C ASP A 256 -20.02 -20.81 -29.99
N PHE A 257 -19.92 -22.12 -29.78
CA PHE A 257 -18.96 -22.67 -28.83
C PHE A 257 -17.49 -22.27 -29.11
N PRO A 258 -16.98 -22.27 -30.36
CA PRO A 258 -15.65 -21.73 -30.66
C PRO A 258 -15.49 -20.25 -30.27
N GLY A 259 -16.49 -19.42 -30.51
CA GLY A 259 -16.49 -18.02 -30.07
C GLY A 259 -16.47 -17.89 -28.55
N LEU A 260 -17.20 -18.75 -27.82
CA LEU A 260 -17.18 -18.77 -26.36
C LEU A 260 -15.83 -19.24 -25.79
N GLN A 261 -15.12 -20.15 -26.48
CA GLN A 261 -13.74 -20.51 -26.13
C GLN A 261 -12.77 -19.33 -26.32
N GLN A 262 -12.93 -18.55 -27.39
CA GLN A 262 -12.15 -17.34 -27.63
C GLN A 262 -12.45 -16.28 -26.57
N GLU A 263 -13.71 -16.11 -26.21
CA GLU A 263 -14.15 -15.20 -25.15
C GLU A 263 -13.53 -15.58 -23.80
N ALA A 264 -13.65 -16.85 -23.41
CA ALA A 264 -13.03 -17.39 -22.20
C ALA A 264 -11.51 -17.13 -22.15
N SER A 265 -10.82 -17.41 -23.27
CA SER A 265 -9.36 -17.19 -23.38
C SER A 265 -8.98 -15.70 -23.29
N GLY A 266 -9.79 -14.83 -23.90
CA GLY A 266 -9.60 -13.38 -23.86
C GLY A 266 -9.75 -12.82 -22.45
N LEU A 267 -10.80 -13.23 -21.73
CA LEU A 267 -11.02 -12.88 -20.33
C LEU A 267 -9.85 -13.36 -19.45
N ALA A 268 -9.46 -14.63 -19.57
CA ALA A 268 -8.34 -15.16 -18.80
C ALA A 268 -7.06 -14.33 -19.01
N ARG A 269 -6.73 -14.01 -20.27
CA ARG A 269 -5.56 -13.19 -20.60
C ARG A 269 -5.66 -11.78 -19.99
N ALA A 270 -6.79 -11.10 -20.15
CA ALA A 270 -6.98 -9.74 -19.63
C ALA A 270 -6.81 -9.68 -18.10
N MET A 271 -7.37 -10.68 -17.40
CA MET A 271 -7.25 -10.84 -15.95
C MET A 271 -5.81 -11.17 -15.52
N LEU A 272 -5.17 -12.17 -16.13
CA LEU A 272 -3.85 -12.65 -15.69
C LEU A 272 -2.73 -11.64 -15.96
N ASP A 273 -2.79 -10.93 -17.09
CA ASP A 273 -1.80 -9.92 -17.47
C ASP A 273 -1.70 -8.79 -16.43
N THR A 274 -2.85 -8.36 -15.90
CA THR A 274 -2.93 -7.15 -15.06
C THR A 274 -3.21 -7.45 -13.60
N GLY A 275 -3.78 -8.60 -13.29
CA GLY A 275 -4.37 -8.91 -11.99
C GLY A 275 -5.70 -8.19 -11.74
N LEU A 276 -6.22 -7.39 -12.68
CA LEU A 276 -7.51 -6.71 -12.55
C LEU A 276 -8.63 -7.59 -13.10
N VAL A 277 -9.76 -7.62 -12.40
CA VAL A 277 -10.95 -8.35 -12.86
C VAL A 277 -12.10 -7.38 -13.13
N SER A 278 -12.55 -7.38 -14.39
CA SER A 278 -13.79 -6.71 -14.83
C SER A 278 -15.04 -7.48 -14.40
N ASP A 279 -16.15 -6.77 -14.20
CA ASP A 279 -17.46 -7.38 -13.93
C ASP A 279 -17.95 -8.28 -15.09
N TYR A 280 -17.44 -8.09 -16.31
CA TYR A 280 -17.69 -9.01 -17.43
C TYR A 280 -17.13 -10.42 -17.17
N HIS A 281 -16.01 -10.55 -16.44
CA HIS A 281 -15.50 -11.86 -16.03
C HIS A 281 -16.45 -12.55 -15.07
N ALA A 282 -16.92 -11.82 -14.05
CA ALA A 282 -17.85 -12.35 -13.05
C ALA A 282 -19.16 -12.80 -13.72
N LEU A 283 -19.71 -11.99 -14.63
CA LEU A 283 -20.90 -12.37 -15.39
C LEU A 283 -20.65 -13.62 -16.26
N PHE A 284 -19.53 -13.67 -16.99
CA PHE A 284 -19.21 -14.80 -17.87
C PHE A 284 -19.08 -16.12 -17.10
N VAL A 285 -18.31 -16.16 -16.01
CA VAL A 285 -18.10 -17.40 -15.26
C VAL A 285 -19.38 -17.91 -14.59
N ARG A 286 -20.27 -17.01 -14.16
CA ARG A 286 -21.59 -17.40 -13.65
C ARG A 286 -22.48 -17.92 -14.77
N TRP A 287 -22.51 -17.23 -15.90
CA TRP A 287 -23.32 -17.61 -17.05
C TRP A 287 -22.95 -18.99 -17.60
N ILE A 288 -21.66 -19.35 -17.67
CA ILE A 288 -21.27 -20.70 -18.11
C ILE A 288 -21.67 -21.78 -17.09
N LEU A 289 -21.74 -21.47 -15.79
CA LEU A 289 -22.26 -22.40 -14.78
C LEU A 289 -23.78 -22.56 -14.95
N ASP A 290 -24.52 -21.46 -15.08
CA ASP A 290 -25.98 -21.44 -15.20
C ASP A 290 -26.49 -22.12 -16.49
N THR A 291 -25.72 -22.02 -17.58
CA THR A 291 -26.05 -22.62 -18.89
C THR A 291 -25.43 -24.01 -19.13
N GLY A 292 -24.71 -24.57 -18.15
CA GLY A 292 -24.10 -25.90 -18.26
C GLY A 292 -22.87 -25.99 -19.16
N GLN A 293 -22.23 -24.86 -19.49
CA GLN A 293 -20.99 -24.78 -20.28
C GLN A 293 -19.72 -24.88 -19.42
N VAL A 294 -19.77 -25.68 -18.37
CA VAL A 294 -18.72 -25.80 -17.34
C VAL A 294 -17.35 -26.21 -17.88
N THR A 295 -17.31 -26.83 -19.07
CA THR A 295 -16.07 -27.21 -19.76
C THR A 295 -15.21 -26.00 -20.16
N LEU A 296 -15.81 -24.80 -20.24
CA LEU A 296 -15.10 -23.55 -20.51
C LEU A 296 -14.41 -22.97 -19.28
N LEU A 297 -14.79 -23.40 -18.07
CA LEU A 297 -14.32 -22.81 -16.82
C LEU A 297 -12.79 -22.85 -16.66
N PRO A 298 -12.08 -23.97 -16.92
CA PRO A 298 -10.61 -23.98 -16.87
C PRO A 298 -9.97 -22.94 -17.79
N THR A 299 -10.54 -22.74 -18.98
CA THR A 299 -10.05 -21.77 -19.98
C THR A 299 -10.33 -20.35 -19.54
N ALA A 300 -11.52 -20.08 -19.01
CA ALA A 300 -11.95 -18.76 -18.52
C ALA A 300 -11.12 -18.27 -17.32
N LEU A 301 -10.65 -19.21 -16.51
CA LEU A 301 -9.77 -18.97 -15.38
C LEU A 301 -8.28 -18.93 -15.76
N GLY A 302 -7.92 -19.44 -16.95
CA GLY A 302 -6.55 -19.52 -17.42
C GLY A 302 -5.67 -20.46 -16.59
N LEU A 303 -6.24 -21.58 -16.11
CA LEU A 303 -5.56 -22.47 -15.17
C LEU A 303 -4.44 -23.29 -15.83
N SER A 304 -3.33 -23.43 -15.13
CA SER A 304 -2.27 -24.39 -15.42
C SER A 304 -2.73 -25.83 -15.16
N SER A 305 -1.88 -26.83 -15.41
CA SER A 305 -2.18 -28.21 -15.03
C SER A 305 -2.48 -28.36 -13.53
N THR A 306 -1.78 -27.62 -12.67
CA THR A 306 -2.01 -27.64 -11.21
C THR A 306 -3.39 -27.10 -10.86
N GLY A 307 -3.76 -25.95 -11.42
CA GLY A 307 -5.09 -25.37 -11.20
C GLY A 307 -6.21 -26.25 -11.76
N GLN A 308 -5.99 -26.87 -12.93
CA GLN A 308 -6.95 -27.78 -13.56
C GLN A 308 -7.19 -29.03 -12.73
N ASP A 309 -6.14 -29.66 -12.21
CA ASP A 309 -6.24 -30.83 -11.34
C ASP A 309 -7.00 -30.47 -10.05
N ALA A 310 -6.70 -29.31 -9.44
CA ALA A 310 -7.40 -28.83 -8.25
C ALA A 310 -8.88 -28.58 -8.53
N LEU A 311 -9.21 -27.91 -9.64
CA LEU A 311 -10.58 -27.68 -10.08
C LEU A 311 -11.32 -29.00 -10.31
N GLN A 312 -10.68 -29.98 -10.94
CA GLN A 312 -11.32 -31.27 -11.22
C GLN A 312 -11.58 -32.07 -9.92
N CYS A 313 -10.64 -32.07 -8.98
CA CYS A 313 -10.79 -32.76 -7.69
C CYS A 313 -11.86 -32.12 -6.80
N TYR A 314 -12.04 -30.81 -6.88
CA TYR A 314 -12.89 -30.03 -5.98
C TYR A 314 -13.99 -29.24 -6.72
N SER A 315 -14.47 -29.75 -7.85
CA SER A 315 -15.38 -29.04 -8.77
C SER A 315 -16.61 -28.47 -8.08
N ASP A 316 -17.30 -29.26 -7.27
CA ASP A 316 -18.49 -28.84 -6.53
C ASP A 316 -18.18 -27.64 -5.61
N LEU A 317 -17.06 -27.71 -4.87
CA LEU A 317 -16.64 -26.61 -4.00
C LEU A 317 -16.35 -25.35 -4.82
N VAL A 318 -15.61 -25.47 -5.92
CA VAL A 318 -15.25 -24.31 -6.76
C VAL A 318 -16.50 -23.68 -7.37
N HIS A 319 -17.44 -24.47 -7.87
CA HIS A 319 -18.70 -23.97 -8.40
C HIS A 319 -19.48 -23.18 -7.33
N HIS A 320 -19.57 -23.71 -6.10
CA HIS A 320 -20.22 -22.99 -5.01
C HIS A 320 -19.48 -21.71 -4.60
N LEU A 321 -18.14 -21.70 -4.60
CA LEU A 321 -17.37 -20.48 -4.35
C LEU A 321 -17.67 -19.40 -5.41
N ILE A 322 -17.78 -19.78 -6.69
CA ILE A 322 -18.15 -18.86 -7.77
C ILE A 322 -19.57 -18.32 -7.55
N VAL A 323 -20.54 -19.21 -7.30
CA VAL A 323 -21.95 -18.84 -7.16
C VAL A 323 -22.19 -17.93 -5.95
N GLU A 324 -21.50 -18.16 -4.83
CA GLU A 324 -21.75 -17.45 -3.56
C GLU A 324 -20.88 -16.21 -3.36
N ALA A 325 -19.74 -16.09 -4.05
CA ALA A 325 -18.78 -15.02 -3.79
C ALA A 325 -18.51 -14.11 -5.01
N ILE A 326 -18.62 -14.63 -6.23
CA ILE A 326 -18.21 -13.91 -7.44
C ILE A 326 -19.44 -13.30 -8.09
N HIS A 327 -19.55 -11.97 -7.97
CA HIS A 327 -20.61 -11.15 -8.55
C HIS A 327 -20.00 -9.89 -9.17
N PRO A 328 -20.72 -9.18 -10.05
CA PRO A 328 -20.41 -7.78 -10.29
C PRO A 328 -20.27 -7.02 -8.96
N GLY A 329 -19.19 -6.27 -8.79
CA GLY A 329 -18.81 -5.63 -7.51
C GLY A 329 -17.90 -6.45 -6.59
N THR A 330 -17.84 -7.78 -6.75
CA THR A 330 -16.84 -8.66 -6.08
C THR A 330 -15.98 -9.44 -7.09
N ALA A 331 -15.98 -9.03 -8.36
CA ALA A 331 -15.31 -9.72 -9.46
C ALA A 331 -13.83 -10.02 -9.18
N GLN A 332 -13.14 -9.16 -8.42
CA GLN A 332 -11.74 -9.36 -8.05
C GLN A 332 -11.47 -10.71 -7.38
N ALA A 333 -12.44 -11.27 -6.67
CA ALA A 333 -12.34 -12.59 -6.05
C ALA A 333 -12.08 -13.72 -7.04
N LEU A 334 -12.38 -13.54 -8.33
CA LEU A 334 -12.05 -14.50 -9.38
C LEU A 334 -10.54 -14.68 -9.53
N TYR A 335 -9.76 -13.59 -9.49
CA TYR A 335 -8.30 -13.68 -9.53
C TYR A 335 -7.75 -14.34 -8.25
N GLY A 336 -8.37 -14.07 -7.10
CA GLY A 336 -8.09 -14.80 -5.86
C GLY A 336 -8.34 -16.31 -5.99
N LEU A 337 -9.46 -16.69 -6.61
CA LEU A 337 -9.83 -18.09 -6.84
C LEU A 337 -8.83 -18.79 -7.76
N VAL A 338 -8.42 -18.13 -8.84
CA VAL A 338 -7.36 -18.64 -9.73
C VAL A 338 -6.10 -18.95 -8.92
N ASN A 339 -5.58 -17.98 -8.18
CA ASN A 339 -4.35 -18.19 -7.41
C ASN A 339 -4.52 -19.22 -6.29
N LEU A 340 -5.70 -19.32 -5.67
CA LEU A 340 -6.01 -20.36 -4.68
C LEU A 340 -5.87 -21.77 -5.30
N LEU A 341 -6.38 -21.96 -6.52
CA LEU A 341 -6.27 -23.21 -7.26
C LEU A 341 -4.82 -23.49 -7.69
N GLU A 342 -4.12 -22.49 -8.22
CA GLU A 342 -2.71 -22.60 -8.63
C GLU A 342 -1.77 -22.93 -7.47
N ARG A 343 -2.07 -22.44 -6.27
CA ARG A 343 -1.32 -22.79 -5.05
C ARG A 343 -1.55 -24.24 -4.60
N GLY A 344 -2.57 -24.93 -5.10
CA GLY A 344 -2.89 -26.30 -4.71
C GLY A 344 -3.29 -26.49 -3.24
N ILE A 345 -3.66 -25.43 -2.52
CA ILE A 345 -3.92 -25.52 -1.07
C ILE A 345 -5.13 -26.38 -0.71
N LEU A 346 -6.02 -26.64 -1.67
CA LEU A 346 -7.19 -27.49 -1.48
C LEU A 346 -6.84 -28.95 -1.14
N TYR A 347 -5.66 -29.42 -1.55
CA TYR A 347 -5.17 -30.76 -1.22
C TYR A 347 -4.82 -30.94 0.26
N SER A 348 -4.67 -29.84 1.01
CA SER A 348 -4.55 -29.91 2.46
C SER A 348 -5.92 -30.28 3.07
N PRO A 349 -6.04 -31.41 3.79
CA PRO A 349 -7.33 -31.94 4.26
C PRO A 349 -8.27 -30.95 4.97
N PRO A 350 -7.81 -30.00 5.82
CA PRO A 350 -8.71 -29.08 6.51
C PRO A 350 -9.27 -27.95 5.63
N ILE A 351 -8.69 -27.67 4.46
CA ILE A 351 -9.01 -26.47 3.68
C ILE A 351 -10.37 -26.56 2.99
N ALA A 352 -10.63 -27.63 2.25
CA ALA A 352 -11.92 -27.78 1.57
C ALA A 352 -13.12 -27.82 2.55
N PRO A 353 -13.10 -28.59 3.66
CA PRO A 353 -14.14 -28.50 4.69
C PRO A 353 -14.23 -27.12 5.34
N GLY A 354 -13.09 -26.44 5.54
CA GLY A 354 -13.04 -25.08 6.05
C GLY A 354 -13.77 -24.09 5.15
N LEU A 355 -13.57 -24.18 3.83
CA LEU A 355 -14.25 -23.35 2.84
C LEU A 355 -15.75 -23.64 2.75
N TRP A 356 -16.16 -24.91 2.83
CA TRP A 356 -17.59 -25.25 2.96
C TRP A 356 -18.24 -24.61 4.20
N ARG A 357 -17.50 -24.58 5.32
CA ARG A 357 -17.95 -23.87 6.52
C ARG A 357 -18.03 -22.35 6.30
N GLN A 358 -17.13 -21.76 5.51
CA GLN A 358 -17.21 -20.34 5.16
C GLN A 358 -18.39 -20.03 4.24
N ILE A 359 -18.70 -20.90 3.28
CA ILE A 359 -19.90 -20.78 2.43
C ILE A 359 -21.17 -20.75 3.30
N ALA A 360 -21.25 -21.63 4.30
CA ALA A 360 -22.41 -21.70 5.20
C ALA A 360 -22.41 -20.64 6.32
N LEU A 361 -21.35 -19.83 6.44
CA LEU A 361 -21.16 -18.93 7.57
C LEU A 361 -22.18 -17.78 7.56
N GLN A 362 -22.83 -17.59 8.71
CA GLN A 362 -23.71 -16.46 8.98
C GLN A 362 -22.99 -15.47 9.90
N PRO A 363 -22.62 -14.28 9.39
CA PRO A 363 -21.99 -13.24 10.20
C PRO A 363 -22.87 -12.82 11.39
N SER A 364 -22.24 -12.46 12.50
CA SER A 364 -22.91 -11.82 13.63
C SER A 364 -23.46 -10.45 13.22
N GLU A 365 -24.31 -9.85 14.05
CA GLU A 365 -24.82 -8.49 13.79
C GLU A 365 -23.68 -7.47 13.70
N LYS A 366 -22.68 -7.57 14.57
CA LYS A 366 -21.49 -6.69 14.56
C LYS A 366 -20.64 -6.89 13.31
N ALA A 367 -20.36 -8.15 12.94
CA ALA A 367 -19.61 -8.45 11.72
C ALA A 367 -20.36 -7.96 10.47
N SER A 368 -21.68 -8.14 10.42
CA SER A 368 -22.53 -7.63 9.34
C SER A 368 -22.48 -6.11 9.26
N ALA A 369 -22.60 -5.42 10.39
CA ALA A 369 -22.55 -3.96 10.46
C ALA A 369 -21.19 -3.42 10.00
N ALA A 370 -20.08 -4.03 10.43
CA ALA A 370 -18.74 -3.65 10.01
C ALA A 370 -18.55 -3.82 8.50
N LEU A 371 -18.95 -4.97 7.94
CA LEU A 371 -18.84 -5.23 6.51
C LEU A 371 -19.74 -4.29 5.68
N THR A 372 -20.98 -4.03 6.12
CA THR A 372 -21.88 -3.09 5.42
C THR A 372 -21.36 -1.65 5.50
N ALA A 373 -20.74 -1.25 6.61
CA ALA A 373 -20.15 0.07 6.73
C ALA A 373 -18.95 0.27 5.78
N THR A 374 -18.14 -0.78 5.56
CA THR A 374 -16.96 -0.71 4.70
C THR A 374 -17.29 -0.91 3.21
N PHE A 375 -18.15 -1.88 2.87
CA PHE A 375 -18.39 -2.31 1.48
C PHE A 375 -19.77 -1.91 0.93
N GLY A 376 -20.61 -1.28 1.75
CA GLY A 376 -21.96 -0.89 1.40
C GLY A 376 -22.98 -2.03 1.50
N ALA A 377 -24.19 -1.77 1.01
CA ALA A 377 -25.33 -2.69 1.10
C ALA A 377 -25.78 -3.26 -0.25
N ALA A 378 -25.01 -3.04 -1.32
CA ALA A 378 -25.35 -3.52 -2.67
C ALA A 378 -25.34 -5.05 -2.76
N LEU A 379 -24.44 -5.70 -2.01
CA LEU A 379 -24.40 -7.16 -1.84
C LEU A 379 -24.49 -7.51 -0.34
N PRO A 380 -24.98 -8.72 -0.01
CA PRO A 380 -25.01 -9.18 1.37
C PRO A 380 -23.60 -9.23 2.00
N PRO A 381 -23.42 -8.90 3.28
CA PRO A 381 -22.13 -8.96 3.98
C PRO A 381 -21.37 -10.28 3.81
N ARG A 382 -22.09 -11.41 3.82
CA ARG A 382 -21.49 -12.75 3.63
C ARG A 382 -20.79 -12.90 2.27
N VAL A 383 -21.27 -12.23 1.22
CA VAL A 383 -20.69 -12.27 -0.13
C VAL A 383 -19.34 -11.54 -0.12
N HIS A 384 -19.30 -10.34 0.47
CA HIS A 384 -18.05 -9.59 0.64
C HIS A 384 -17.03 -10.34 1.49
N LEU A 385 -17.47 -10.98 2.58
CA LEU A 385 -16.59 -11.78 3.43
C LEU A 385 -16.03 -13.00 2.70
N LEU A 386 -16.85 -13.76 1.98
CA LEU A 386 -16.40 -14.94 1.24
C LEU A 386 -15.47 -14.54 0.08
N ALA A 387 -15.80 -13.47 -0.64
CA ALA A 387 -14.94 -12.88 -1.67
C ALA A 387 -13.58 -12.46 -1.11
N GLY A 388 -13.56 -11.77 0.04
CA GLY A 388 -12.32 -11.41 0.74
C GLY A 388 -11.54 -12.62 1.24
N THR A 389 -12.22 -13.67 1.69
CA THR A 389 -11.59 -14.93 2.12
C THR A 389 -10.87 -15.61 0.95
N ILE A 390 -11.52 -15.70 -0.21
CA ILE A 390 -10.92 -16.24 -1.44
C ILE A 390 -9.70 -15.41 -1.83
N LEU A 391 -9.79 -14.07 -1.76
CA LEU A 391 -8.66 -13.19 -2.06
C LEU A 391 -7.50 -13.36 -1.10
N ALA A 392 -7.76 -13.39 0.21
CA ALA A 392 -6.72 -13.60 1.22
C ALA A 392 -5.99 -14.91 0.97
N LEU A 393 -6.72 -16.00 0.72
CA LEU A 393 -6.18 -17.32 0.41
C LEU A 393 -5.53 -17.43 -0.97
N GLY A 394 -5.92 -16.62 -1.95
CA GLY A 394 -5.26 -16.59 -3.26
C GLY A 394 -3.98 -15.76 -3.25
N LEU A 395 -3.99 -14.63 -2.54
CA LEU A 395 -2.98 -13.57 -2.59
C LEU A 395 -2.49 -13.24 -1.17
N PRO A 396 -1.81 -14.15 -0.47
CA PRO A 396 -1.38 -13.94 0.91
C PRO A 396 -0.52 -12.69 1.09
N LEU A 397 0.32 -12.37 0.11
CA LEU A 397 1.20 -11.19 0.12
C LEU A 397 0.53 -9.92 -0.45
N GLY A 398 -0.73 -10.01 -0.89
CA GLY A 398 -1.53 -8.87 -1.34
C GLY A 398 -2.39 -8.25 -0.23
N ILE A 399 -2.34 -8.80 0.98
CA ILE A 399 -2.94 -8.20 2.18
C ILE A 399 -2.20 -6.89 2.47
N GLY A 400 -2.92 -5.88 2.93
CA GLY A 400 -2.36 -4.56 3.21
C GLY A 400 -2.97 -3.98 4.48
N GLN A 401 -2.21 -3.16 5.21
CA GLN A 401 -2.72 -2.48 6.40
C GLN A 401 -3.60 -1.25 6.06
N GLY A 402 -3.59 -0.82 4.79
CA GLY A 402 -4.25 0.43 4.39
C GLY A 402 -3.59 1.64 5.06
N ASN A 403 -4.39 2.66 5.38
CA ASN A 403 -3.94 3.84 6.12
C ASN A 403 -4.01 3.65 7.65
N ASN A 404 -3.89 2.41 8.13
CA ASN A 404 -4.10 2.06 9.54
C ASN A 404 -2.80 1.56 10.20
N PRO A 405 -2.53 1.90 11.47
CA PRO A 405 -1.35 1.43 12.20
C PRO A 405 -1.55 -0.02 12.70
N THR A 406 -1.71 -0.98 11.77
CA THR A 406 -2.13 -2.37 12.06
C THR A 406 -1.16 -3.39 11.47
N CYS A 407 0.10 -3.00 11.31
CA CYS A 407 1.17 -3.78 10.67
C CYS A 407 1.26 -5.22 11.21
N GLN A 408 1.23 -5.39 12.53
CA GLN A 408 1.37 -6.72 13.17
C GLN A 408 0.19 -7.63 12.80
N SER A 409 -1.04 -7.14 12.91
CA SER A 409 -2.23 -7.90 12.53
C SER A 409 -2.26 -8.24 11.04
N ALA A 410 -1.92 -7.29 10.16
CA ALA A 410 -1.84 -7.54 8.71
C ALA A 410 -0.79 -8.60 8.36
N ARG A 411 0.37 -8.57 9.02
CA ARG A 411 1.43 -9.59 8.87
C ARG A 411 0.99 -10.96 9.37
N ALA A 412 0.31 -11.03 10.52
CA ALA A 412 -0.24 -12.28 11.03
C ALA A 412 -1.23 -12.90 10.03
N ILE A 413 -2.20 -12.13 9.51
CA ILE A 413 -3.16 -12.63 8.50
C ILE A 413 -2.44 -13.10 7.23
N SER A 414 -1.44 -12.34 6.76
CA SER A 414 -0.63 -12.71 5.60
C SER A 414 0.13 -14.02 5.81
N MET A 415 0.82 -14.16 6.95
CA MET A 415 1.58 -15.36 7.31
C MET A 415 0.67 -16.57 7.49
N TRP A 416 -0.51 -16.43 8.09
CA TRP A 416 -1.47 -17.52 8.19
C TRP A 416 -2.01 -17.91 6.82
N SER A 417 -2.36 -16.95 5.96
CA SER A 417 -2.79 -17.28 4.60
C SER A 417 -1.69 -18.01 3.79
N TYR A 418 -0.43 -17.64 4.01
CA TYR A 418 0.72 -18.24 3.33
C TYR A 418 1.05 -19.65 3.86
N SER A 419 1.20 -19.80 5.17
CA SER A 419 1.77 -21.01 5.82
C SER A 419 0.75 -21.91 6.51
N ASP A 420 -0.35 -21.36 7.05
CA ASP A 420 -1.40 -22.14 7.73
C ASP A 420 -2.81 -21.61 7.41
N PRO A 421 -3.28 -21.77 6.16
CA PRO A 421 -4.58 -21.25 5.74
C PRO A 421 -5.75 -21.89 6.51
N ALA A 422 -5.54 -23.07 7.11
CA ALA A 422 -6.54 -23.71 7.96
C ALA A 422 -6.73 -22.94 9.26
N TYR A 423 -5.65 -22.46 9.87
CA TYR A 423 -5.71 -21.59 11.04
C TYR A 423 -6.40 -20.25 10.73
N LEU A 424 -6.08 -19.61 9.59
CA LEU A 424 -6.79 -18.40 9.16
C LEU A 424 -8.31 -18.63 9.06
N LEU A 425 -8.73 -19.72 8.40
CA LEU A 425 -10.14 -20.10 8.27
C LEU A 425 -10.80 -20.41 9.63
N HIS A 426 -10.04 -20.90 10.60
CA HIS A 426 -10.51 -21.13 11.96
C HIS A 426 -10.76 -19.81 12.70
N VAL A 427 -9.75 -18.94 12.77
CA VAL A 427 -9.84 -17.65 13.46
C VAL A 427 -10.93 -16.77 12.85
N LEU A 428 -11.01 -16.71 11.50
CA LEU A 428 -12.03 -15.93 10.80
C LEU A 428 -13.45 -16.41 11.10
N PHE A 429 -13.66 -17.72 11.21
CA PHE A 429 -14.96 -18.27 11.58
C PHE A 429 -15.40 -17.81 12.97
N HIS A 430 -14.51 -17.87 13.97
CA HIS A 430 -14.82 -17.45 15.34
C HIS A 430 -15.07 -15.94 15.44
N ALA A 431 -14.21 -15.12 14.84
CA ALA A 431 -14.39 -13.67 14.83
C ALA A 431 -15.73 -13.28 14.15
N THR A 432 -16.02 -13.87 13.00
CA THR A 432 -17.25 -13.56 12.25
C THR A 432 -18.51 -14.03 12.96
N ARG A 433 -18.52 -15.27 13.47
CA ARG A 433 -19.73 -15.90 14.03
C ARG A 433 -20.00 -15.47 15.46
N GLN A 434 -18.94 -15.35 16.26
CA GLN A 434 -19.01 -15.20 17.71
C GLN A 434 -18.47 -13.85 18.21
N ASP A 435 -17.96 -12.99 17.32
CA ASP A 435 -17.34 -11.71 17.69
C ASP A 435 -16.20 -11.88 18.71
N THR A 436 -15.43 -12.97 18.57
CA THR A 436 -14.28 -13.24 19.43
C THR A 436 -13.21 -14.05 18.72
N VAL A 437 -11.96 -13.77 19.08
CA VAL A 437 -10.77 -14.58 18.81
C VAL A 437 -10.16 -14.99 20.16
N LEU A 438 -9.80 -16.26 20.27
CA LEU A 438 -9.06 -16.82 21.39
C LEU A 438 -7.65 -17.21 20.91
N MET A 439 -6.63 -16.64 21.53
CA MET A 439 -5.23 -17.01 21.33
C MET A 439 -4.63 -17.42 22.67
N HIS A 440 -3.47 -18.08 22.64
CA HIS A 440 -2.70 -18.35 23.85
C HIS A 440 -1.41 -17.54 23.81
N PHE A 441 -0.98 -17.08 24.97
CA PHE A 441 0.31 -16.45 25.18
C PHE A 441 1.01 -17.18 26.32
N GLU A 442 2.05 -17.97 25.99
CA GLU A 442 2.80 -18.78 26.96
C GLU A 442 1.89 -19.70 27.79
N GLY A 443 0.88 -20.29 27.14
CA GLY A 443 -0.11 -21.17 27.75
C GLY A 443 -1.28 -20.45 28.45
N THR A 444 -1.25 -19.12 28.57
CA THR A 444 -2.36 -18.33 29.12
C THR A 444 -3.35 -17.96 28.01
N PRO A 445 -4.65 -18.31 28.12
CA PRO A 445 -5.64 -17.92 27.12
C PRO A 445 -5.91 -16.41 27.17
N ILE A 446 -5.99 -15.79 26.00
CA ILE A 446 -6.36 -14.38 25.79
C ILE A 446 -7.56 -14.35 24.84
N SER A 447 -8.72 -13.93 25.36
CA SER A 447 -9.94 -13.76 24.59
C SER A 447 -10.14 -12.30 24.22
N SER A 448 -10.20 -11.97 22.93
CA SER A 448 -10.42 -10.59 22.47
C SER A 448 -11.72 -9.97 23.02
N ALA A 449 -12.75 -10.78 23.32
CA ALA A 449 -14.03 -10.29 23.82
C ALA A 449 -13.97 -9.79 25.28
N GLU A 450 -12.96 -10.21 26.03
CA GLU A 450 -12.74 -9.83 27.43
C GLU A 450 -11.83 -8.60 27.56
N LEU A 451 -11.22 -8.17 26.44
CA LEU A 451 -10.29 -7.06 26.39
C LEU A 451 -11.01 -5.75 26.09
N PRO A 452 -10.57 -4.64 26.70
CA PRO A 452 -11.09 -3.32 26.37
C PRO A 452 -10.88 -3.02 24.89
N ASP A 453 -11.76 -2.21 24.31
CA ASP A 453 -11.52 -1.67 22.99
C ASP A 453 -10.17 -0.94 22.98
N ALA A 454 -9.31 -1.27 22.02
CA ALA A 454 -8.09 -0.54 21.81
C ALA A 454 -8.43 0.95 21.58
N LEU A 455 -7.63 1.86 22.16
CA LEU A 455 -7.83 3.32 22.14
C LEU A 455 -8.32 3.80 20.75
N ALA A 456 -9.56 4.30 20.74
CA ALA A 456 -10.27 5.03 19.69
C ALA A 456 -9.84 4.73 18.24
N ARG A 457 -10.54 3.83 17.55
CA ARG A 457 -10.45 3.73 16.10
C ARG A 457 -11.65 4.36 15.40
N SER A 458 -11.35 5.32 14.54
CA SER A 458 -12.15 5.62 13.35
C SER A 458 -12.40 4.34 12.56
N SER A 459 -13.49 4.28 11.79
CA SER A 459 -13.71 3.23 10.79
C SER A 459 -12.42 2.93 10.04
N MET A 460 -11.99 1.67 9.98
CA MET A 460 -10.81 1.29 9.20
C MET A 460 -11.04 1.67 7.75
N LEU A 461 -10.14 2.49 7.20
CA LEU A 461 -10.19 2.91 5.81
C LEU A 461 -9.31 1.99 4.98
N ASP A 462 -9.75 1.65 3.78
CA ASP A 462 -8.98 0.90 2.77
C ASP A 462 -8.48 -0.49 3.23
N THR A 463 -9.27 -1.21 4.02
CA THR A 463 -8.96 -2.58 4.48
C THR A 463 -9.82 -3.63 3.77
N ASP A 464 -9.25 -4.81 3.53
CA ASP A 464 -10.01 -5.94 2.97
C ASP A 464 -11.02 -6.55 3.97
N ALA A 465 -11.93 -7.39 3.48
CA ALA A 465 -13.02 -7.92 4.29
C ALA A 465 -12.56 -8.85 5.43
N VAL A 466 -11.47 -9.59 5.23
CA VAL A 466 -10.89 -10.45 6.27
C VAL A 466 -10.24 -9.56 7.34
N SER A 467 -9.45 -8.57 6.93
CA SER A 467 -8.84 -7.61 7.85
C SER A 467 -9.89 -6.78 8.60
N THR A 468 -10.98 -6.38 7.93
CA THR A 468 -12.11 -5.65 8.53
C THR A 468 -12.68 -6.39 9.75
N ILE A 469 -12.73 -7.72 9.68
CA ILE A 469 -13.20 -8.56 10.77
C ILE A 469 -12.09 -8.84 11.78
N LEU A 470 -10.89 -9.24 11.34
CA LEU A 470 -9.87 -9.79 12.24
C LEU A 470 -9.07 -8.73 12.99
N VAL A 471 -8.66 -7.66 12.32
CA VAL A 471 -7.74 -6.66 12.88
C VAL A 471 -8.20 -6.09 14.23
N PRO A 472 -9.49 -5.74 14.45
CA PRO A 472 -9.95 -5.26 15.76
C PRO A 472 -9.79 -6.27 16.91
N HIS A 473 -9.86 -7.58 16.63
CA HIS A 473 -9.62 -8.61 17.64
C HIS A 473 -8.13 -8.83 17.86
N LEU A 474 -7.36 -8.91 16.77
CA LEU A 474 -5.94 -9.18 16.81
C LEU A 474 -5.15 -8.07 17.48
N ASP A 475 -5.50 -6.80 17.25
CA ASP A 475 -4.81 -5.68 17.89
C ASP A 475 -5.11 -5.58 19.40
N ARG A 476 -6.30 -6.00 19.84
CA ARG A 476 -6.58 -6.14 21.28
C ARG A 476 -5.71 -7.22 21.90
N ILE A 477 -5.62 -8.39 21.26
CA ILE A 477 -4.77 -9.50 21.73
C ILE A 477 -3.30 -9.08 21.75
N TYR A 478 -2.80 -8.45 20.69
CA TYR A 478 -1.42 -7.96 20.62
C TYR A 478 -1.13 -6.93 21.71
N GLY A 479 -2.04 -5.99 21.95
CA GLY A 479 -1.94 -5.02 23.04
C GLY A 479 -1.87 -5.68 24.42
N GLU A 480 -2.67 -6.72 24.65
CA GLU A 480 -2.63 -7.49 25.90
C GLU A 480 -1.34 -8.29 26.06
N MET A 481 -0.84 -8.92 24.99
CA MET A 481 0.48 -9.58 25.02
C MET A 481 1.59 -8.57 25.36
N GLY A 482 1.53 -7.36 24.77
CA GLY A 482 2.41 -6.24 25.13
C GLY A 482 2.35 -5.87 26.61
N ARG A 483 1.12 -5.78 27.16
CA ARG A 483 0.90 -5.52 28.59
C ARG A 483 1.51 -6.61 29.49
N LEU A 484 1.43 -7.88 29.09
CA LEU A 484 2.03 -9.00 29.82
C LEU A 484 3.57 -9.04 29.74
N CYS A 485 4.16 -8.33 28.78
CA CYS A 485 5.61 -8.20 28.64
C CYS A 485 6.21 -6.94 29.29
N SER A 486 5.39 -5.99 29.77
CA SER A 486 5.85 -4.64 30.17
C SER A 486 6.97 -4.63 31.20
N ASP A 487 6.98 -5.61 32.10
CA ASP A 487 7.89 -5.65 33.26
C ASP A 487 9.15 -6.50 33.00
N ARG A 488 9.35 -6.98 31.77
CA ARG A 488 10.45 -7.92 31.43
C ARG A 488 11.78 -7.24 31.12
N GLY A 489 11.80 -5.94 30.83
CA GLY A 489 13.03 -5.16 30.61
C GLY A 489 13.79 -5.47 29.30
N GLU A 490 13.23 -6.32 28.41
CA GLU A 490 13.74 -6.55 27.06
C GLU A 490 12.66 -6.18 26.03
N ASP A 491 13.01 -6.25 24.75
CA ASP A 491 12.08 -5.99 23.66
C ASP A 491 10.94 -7.04 23.68
N PRO A 492 9.66 -6.62 23.74
CA PRO A 492 8.53 -7.54 23.87
C PRO A 492 8.38 -8.48 22.67
N HIS A 493 8.88 -8.12 21.48
CA HIS A 493 8.79 -8.94 20.28
C HIS A 493 9.46 -10.31 20.45
N ARG A 494 10.44 -10.43 21.34
CA ARG A 494 11.06 -11.70 21.72
C ARG A 494 10.04 -12.78 22.08
N TRP A 495 8.98 -12.40 22.79
CA TRP A 495 7.93 -13.33 23.24
C TRP A 495 6.66 -13.23 22.40
N ILE A 496 6.30 -12.03 21.96
CA ILE A 496 5.05 -11.81 21.22
C ILE A 496 5.11 -12.44 19.84
N ASN A 497 6.22 -12.30 19.10
CA ASN A 497 6.26 -12.75 17.71
C ASN A 497 6.02 -14.28 17.57
N PRO A 498 6.67 -15.15 18.38
CA PRO A 498 6.40 -16.59 18.34
C PRO A 498 4.97 -17.00 18.69
N GLU A 499 4.32 -16.28 19.61
CA GLU A 499 2.97 -16.62 20.07
C GLU A 499 1.89 -16.01 19.17
N PHE A 500 2.17 -14.86 18.55
CA PHE A 500 1.21 -14.11 17.73
C PHE A 500 1.18 -14.56 16.27
N HIS A 501 2.34 -14.78 15.64
CA HIS A 501 2.39 -15.05 14.19
C HIS A 501 2.28 -16.54 13.85
N GLY A 502 2.83 -17.44 14.68
CA GLY A 502 2.73 -18.87 14.44
C GLY A 502 3.87 -19.65 15.10
N TRP A 503 3.63 -20.94 15.34
CA TRP A 503 4.56 -21.84 16.03
C TRP A 503 5.93 -21.99 15.35
N TRP A 504 6.00 -21.70 14.04
CA TRP A 504 7.21 -21.77 13.22
C TRP A 504 8.13 -20.56 13.37
N VAL A 505 7.69 -19.51 14.07
CA VAL A 505 8.56 -18.37 14.33
C VAL A 505 9.60 -18.75 15.37
N GLY A 506 10.86 -18.54 15.01
CA GLY A 506 12.01 -18.89 15.83
C GLY A 506 11.95 -18.27 17.23
N ARG A 507 12.37 -19.04 18.24
CA ARG A 507 12.41 -18.56 19.64
C ARG A 507 13.76 -17.96 20.02
N GLU A 508 14.80 -18.20 19.24
CA GLU A 508 16.02 -17.40 19.36
C GLU A 508 15.76 -16.01 18.82
N PHE A 509 16.27 -15.01 19.52
CA PHE A 509 15.96 -13.61 19.28
C PHE A 509 17.23 -12.79 19.29
N TYR A 510 17.49 -12.15 18.15
CA TYR A 510 18.66 -11.32 17.94
C TYR A 510 18.20 -9.87 17.83
N ILE A 511 18.88 -8.98 18.56
CA ILE A 511 18.62 -7.55 18.56
C ILE A 511 19.94 -6.77 18.43
N ALA A 512 19.97 -5.82 17.50
CA ALA A 512 21.16 -5.02 17.17
C ALA A 512 21.44 -3.89 18.17
N VAL A 513 20.46 -3.55 19.01
CA VAL A 513 20.52 -2.42 19.95
C VAL A 513 20.30 -2.90 21.39
N ASP A 514 20.93 -2.20 22.33
CA ASP A 514 20.57 -2.30 23.73
C ASP A 514 19.27 -1.53 24.00
N VAL A 515 18.28 -2.18 24.60
CA VAL A 515 16.93 -1.62 24.79
C VAL A 515 16.93 -0.40 25.71
N ALA A 516 17.81 -0.36 26.72
CA ALA A 516 17.85 0.72 27.69
C ALA A 516 18.52 1.99 27.14
N THR A 517 19.59 1.82 26.35
CA THR A 517 20.40 2.93 25.83
C THR A 517 20.08 3.31 24.39
N GLY A 518 19.46 2.42 23.61
CA GLY A 518 19.24 2.55 22.17
C GLY A 518 20.52 2.50 21.33
N LYS A 519 21.68 2.25 21.94
CA LYS A 519 22.98 2.13 21.29
C LYS A 519 23.16 0.73 20.71
N LEU A 520 23.98 0.61 19.67
CA LEU A 520 24.33 -0.68 19.09
C LEU A 520 24.98 -1.58 20.14
N ARG A 521 24.62 -2.87 20.12
CA ARG A 521 25.17 -3.90 20.99
C ARG A 521 25.62 -5.08 20.13
N ASP A 522 26.92 -5.36 20.14
CA ASP A 522 27.53 -6.47 19.39
C ASP A 522 27.02 -6.57 17.93
N TYR A 523 27.08 -5.44 17.21
CA TYR A 523 26.47 -5.35 15.88
C TYR A 523 27.12 -6.31 14.88
N GLU A 524 28.43 -6.54 14.97
CA GLU A 524 29.09 -7.50 14.09
C GLU A 524 28.67 -8.95 14.41
N GLY A 525 28.47 -9.29 15.69
CA GLY A 525 27.87 -10.57 16.08
C GLY A 525 26.48 -10.72 15.47
N PHE A 526 25.62 -9.73 15.62
CA PHE A 526 24.28 -9.69 15.00
C PHE A 526 24.32 -9.94 13.48
N VAL A 527 25.25 -9.31 12.76
CA VAL A 527 25.43 -9.52 11.32
C VAL A 527 25.88 -10.94 10.99
N ARG A 528 26.88 -11.47 11.71
CA ARG A 528 27.38 -12.84 11.51
C ARG A 528 26.28 -13.87 11.70
N GLU A 529 25.46 -13.70 12.73
CA GLU A 529 24.33 -14.59 13.02
C GLU A 529 23.30 -14.55 11.89
N PHE A 530 22.91 -13.36 11.39
CA PHE A 530 21.97 -13.28 10.28
C PHE A 530 22.49 -13.97 9.00
N TYR A 531 23.77 -13.80 8.67
CA TYR A 531 24.40 -14.52 7.55
C TYR A 531 24.36 -16.04 7.78
N ALA A 532 24.71 -16.49 8.98
CA ALA A 532 24.74 -17.91 9.34
C ALA A 532 23.35 -18.55 9.36
N SER A 533 22.29 -17.79 9.64
CA SER A 533 20.91 -18.26 9.62
C SER A 533 20.30 -18.24 8.22
N TYR A 534 20.46 -17.15 7.47
CA TYR A 534 19.63 -16.86 6.30
C TYR A 534 20.35 -16.92 4.94
N HIS A 535 21.68 -16.82 4.90
CA HIS A 535 22.39 -16.74 3.63
C HIS A 535 22.78 -18.15 3.11
N PRO A 536 22.27 -18.60 1.95
CA PRO A 536 22.50 -19.97 1.45
C PRO A 536 23.97 -20.40 1.34
N LEU A 537 24.89 -19.46 1.06
CA LEU A 537 26.33 -19.75 1.01
C LEU A 537 26.99 -20.00 2.38
N TYR A 538 26.35 -19.60 3.49
CA TYR A 538 26.93 -19.67 4.84
C TYR A 538 26.14 -20.59 5.77
N ASN A 539 24.84 -20.79 5.52
CA ASN A 539 23.94 -21.57 6.37
C ASN A 539 23.81 -23.07 5.97
N GLY A 540 24.69 -23.56 5.09
CA GLY A 540 24.62 -24.94 4.60
C GLY A 540 23.57 -25.13 3.50
N ASN A 541 23.31 -24.07 2.72
CA ASN A 541 22.35 -24.03 1.60
C ASN A 541 20.92 -24.37 2.04
N GLN A 542 20.55 -23.96 3.25
CA GLN A 542 19.19 -24.10 3.75
C GLN A 542 18.33 -22.94 3.27
N PRO A 543 17.24 -23.19 2.53
CA PRO A 543 16.29 -22.14 2.23
C PRO A 543 15.48 -21.78 3.49
N LEU A 544 14.97 -20.55 3.53
CA LEU A 544 13.97 -20.18 4.53
C LEU A 544 12.72 -21.05 4.35
N ILE A 545 12.38 -21.83 5.39
CA ILE A 545 11.28 -22.81 5.32
C ILE A 545 9.92 -22.13 5.50
N HIS A 546 9.82 -21.27 6.51
CA HIS A 546 8.61 -20.52 6.85
C HIS A 546 8.91 -19.02 6.91
N PRO A 547 7.93 -18.16 6.58
CA PRO A 547 8.11 -16.73 6.72
C PRO A 547 8.46 -16.34 8.16
N GLN A 548 9.45 -15.45 8.33
CA GLN A 548 9.94 -15.03 9.65
C GLN A 548 9.70 -13.53 9.87
N PRO A 549 9.25 -13.13 11.08
CA PRO A 549 9.17 -11.72 11.43
C PRO A 549 10.55 -11.10 11.57
N ALA A 550 10.70 -9.90 11.02
CA ALA A 550 11.91 -9.11 11.16
C ALA A 550 11.57 -7.63 11.37
N GLY A 551 12.44 -6.94 12.07
CA GLY A 551 12.29 -5.51 12.35
C GLY A 551 13.35 -4.70 11.64
N LEU A 552 12.93 -3.60 11.03
CA LEU A 552 13.75 -2.66 10.29
C LEU A 552 13.88 -1.33 11.03
N ALA A 553 15.05 -0.73 10.91
CA ALA A 553 15.29 0.68 11.17
C ALA A 553 14.98 1.47 9.88
N VAL A 554 13.78 2.04 9.78
CA VAL A 554 13.35 2.79 8.60
C VAL A 554 14.04 4.15 8.60
N THR A 555 14.49 4.53 7.40
CA THR A 555 15.14 5.80 7.12
C THR A 555 14.43 6.51 5.97
N ASP A 556 14.58 7.83 5.90
CA ASP A 556 14.16 8.60 4.74
C ASP A 556 15.17 8.49 3.59
N SER A 557 14.90 9.17 2.47
CA SER A 557 15.80 9.20 1.30
C SER A 557 17.17 9.83 1.60
N SER A 558 17.31 10.55 2.71
CA SER A 558 18.56 11.13 3.21
C SER A 558 19.27 10.23 4.21
N ALA A 559 18.81 8.98 4.38
CA ALA A 559 19.33 7.97 5.30
C ALA A 559 19.17 8.33 6.79
N VAL A 560 18.29 9.29 7.12
CA VAL A 560 18.01 9.70 8.50
C VAL A 560 16.99 8.75 9.11
N PHE A 561 17.23 8.27 10.33
CA PHE A 561 16.33 7.37 11.04
C PHE A 561 14.97 8.03 11.32
N VAL A 562 13.89 7.40 10.86
CA VAL A 562 12.50 7.87 11.04
C VAL A 562 11.78 7.04 12.11
N GLY A 563 12.04 5.73 12.17
CA GLY A 563 11.37 4.87 13.14
C GLY A 563 11.59 3.38 12.92
N TRP A 564 11.03 2.59 13.83
CA TRP A 564 11.05 1.14 13.74
C TRP A 564 9.86 0.64 12.93
N HIS A 565 10.09 -0.35 12.08
CA HIS A 565 9.04 -0.98 11.27
C HIS A 565 9.20 -2.50 11.28
N ALA A 566 8.13 -3.22 10.94
CA ALA A 566 8.15 -4.67 10.90
C ALA A 566 7.81 -5.18 9.49
N ILE A 567 8.56 -6.18 9.03
CA ILE A 567 8.36 -6.89 7.77
C ILE A 567 8.36 -8.39 8.02
N THR A 568 8.01 -9.16 7.00
CA THR A 568 8.13 -10.61 7.03
C THR A 568 9.13 -11.07 5.98
N LEU A 569 10.21 -11.72 6.38
CA LEU A 569 11.15 -12.38 5.47
C LEU A 569 10.43 -13.57 4.82
N ILE A 570 10.45 -13.65 3.49
CA ILE A 570 9.74 -14.69 2.73
C ILE A 570 10.72 -15.74 2.20
N ARG A 571 11.85 -15.30 1.64
CA ARG A 571 12.90 -16.17 1.12
C ARG A 571 14.21 -15.42 0.90
N VAL A 572 15.29 -16.16 0.77
CA VAL A 572 16.60 -15.66 0.34
C VAL A 572 17.06 -16.47 -0.87
N GLY A 573 17.60 -15.81 -1.88
CA GLY A 573 18.09 -16.49 -3.07
C GLY A 573 18.74 -15.57 -4.08
N LEU A 574 19.42 -16.18 -5.06
CA LEU A 574 20.02 -15.46 -6.17
C LEU A 574 18.94 -14.91 -7.11
N ASP A 575 19.17 -13.71 -7.64
CA ASP A 575 18.42 -13.18 -8.76
C ASP A 575 18.96 -13.67 -10.13
N GLN A 576 18.50 -13.06 -11.22
CA GLN A 576 18.92 -13.44 -12.58
C GLN A 576 20.36 -13.03 -12.91
N GLU A 577 20.94 -12.07 -12.17
CA GLU A 577 22.30 -11.58 -12.34
C GLU A 577 23.30 -12.30 -11.42
N GLY A 578 22.80 -13.13 -10.52
CA GLY A 578 23.60 -13.87 -9.55
C GLY A 578 23.89 -13.09 -8.27
N GLU A 579 23.12 -12.04 -7.99
CA GLU A 579 23.19 -11.32 -6.72
C GLU A 579 22.33 -12.02 -5.66
N MET A 580 22.87 -12.23 -4.45
CA MET A 580 22.09 -12.77 -3.34
C MET A 580 21.16 -11.70 -2.76
N ARG A 581 19.86 -11.99 -2.74
CA ARG A 581 18.83 -11.04 -2.29
C ARG A 581 17.96 -11.62 -1.20
N VAL A 582 17.48 -10.75 -0.32
CA VAL A 582 16.44 -11.07 0.66
C VAL A 582 15.10 -10.57 0.12
N TYR A 583 14.15 -11.48 -0.01
CA TYR A 583 12.80 -11.19 -0.45
C TYR A 583 11.87 -11.19 0.76
N PHE A 584 11.06 -10.15 0.87
CA PHE A 584 10.26 -9.88 2.05
C PHE A 584 8.90 -9.29 1.67
N TYR A 585 7.94 -9.40 2.58
CA TYR A 585 6.63 -8.80 2.49
C TYR A 585 6.53 -7.62 3.45
N ASN A 586 5.95 -6.53 2.93
CA ASN A 586 5.76 -5.28 3.65
C ASN A 586 4.28 -4.87 3.58
N PRO A 587 3.52 -4.83 4.70
CA PRO A 587 2.08 -4.60 4.67
C PRO A 587 1.66 -3.15 4.34
N ASN A 588 2.62 -2.26 4.04
CA ASN A 588 2.43 -0.81 4.02
C ASN A 588 1.74 -0.25 2.77
N ASN A 589 1.37 -1.10 1.81
CA ASN A 589 0.89 -0.74 0.47
C ASN A 589 1.87 0.12 -0.37
N ASP A 590 3.03 0.52 0.16
CA ASP A 590 4.12 1.17 -0.57
C ASP A 590 5.46 0.48 -0.28
N SER A 591 5.76 -0.55 -1.07
CA SER A 591 6.97 -1.37 -0.86
C SER A 591 8.18 -0.90 -1.67
N ARG A 592 8.09 0.17 -2.47
CA ARG A 592 9.23 0.70 -3.25
C ARG A 592 9.85 1.92 -2.56
N GLN A 593 10.36 1.69 -1.36
CA GLN A 593 10.88 2.74 -0.51
C GLN A 593 12.36 3.06 -0.84
N ASN A 594 12.72 4.34 -0.74
CA ASN A 594 14.10 4.78 -0.75
C ASN A 594 14.55 5.00 0.70
N TRP A 595 15.48 4.15 1.16
CA TRP A 595 16.02 4.18 2.52
C TRP A 595 17.39 4.89 2.59
N GLY A 596 17.66 5.75 1.61
CA GLY A 596 18.87 6.56 1.53
C GLY A 596 20.16 5.74 1.41
N ASN A 597 21.28 6.45 1.24
CA ASN A 597 22.61 5.85 1.10
C ASN A 597 22.67 4.77 0.00
N GLY A 598 21.96 4.99 -1.11
CA GLY A 598 21.90 4.06 -2.26
C GLY A 598 20.93 2.89 -2.11
N VAL A 599 20.32 2.69 -0.94
CA VAL A 599 19.43 1.54 -0.68
C VAL A 599 18.02 1.82 -1.21
N LEU A 600 17.66 1.14 -2.30
CA LEU A 600 16.37 1.27 -2.99
C LEU A 600 15.66 -0.09 -3.00
N VAL A 601 14.50 -0.17 -2.35
CA VAL A 601 13.73 -1.41 -2.33
C VAL A 601 13.14 -1.69 -3.71
N SER A 602 13.41 -2.89 -4.23
CA SER A 602 12.84 -3.38 -5.49
C SER A 602 11.54 -4.15 -5.23
N THR A 603 10.59 -4.08 -6.16
CA THR A 603 9.33 -4.85 -6.11
C THR A 603 9.12 -5.68 -7.38
N GLN A 604 10.07 -5.59 -8.31
CA GLN A 604 10.13 -6.31 -9.58
C GLN A 604 11.53 -6.15 -10.19
N GLY A 605 11.84 -7.01 -11.16
CA GLY A 605 13.07 -6.93 -11.97
C GLY A 605 14.26 -7.71 -11.42
N HIS A 606 14.21 -8.16 -10.17
CA HIS A 606 15.29 -8.91 -9.52
C HIS A 606 14.78 -10.25 -8.97
N GLY A 607 13.79 -10.85 -9.65
CA GLY A 607 13.22 -12.15 -9.30
C GLY A 607 12.11 -12.12 -8.25
N GLU A 608 11.58 -10.97 -7.88
CA GLU A 608 10.41 -10.86 -7.00
C GLU A 608 9.19 -11.59 -7.57
N ARG A 609 8.47 -12.30 -6.71
CA ARG A 609 7.13 -12.81 -6.98
C ARG A 609 6.10 -11.76 -6.58
N PHE A 610 4.87 -11.89 -7.08
CA PHE A 610 3.80 -10.95 -6.74
C PHE A 610 3.63 -10.79 -5.22
N GLY A 611 3.70 -9.54 -4.76
CA GLY A 611 3.61 -9.14 -3.34
C GLY A 611 4.95 -9.16 -2.58
N GLU A 612 6.03 -9.64 -3.19
CA GLU A 612 7.38 -9.53 -2.62
C GLU A 612 8.03 -8.18 -2.95
N ALA A 613 8.82 -7.70 -2.00
CA ALA A 613 9.86 -6.71 -2.17
C ALA A 613 11.23 -7.36 -1.97
N SER A 614 12.30 -6.75 -2.46
CA SER A 614 13.65 -7.29 -2.28
C SER A 614 14.73 -6.23 -2.15
N LEU A 615 15.82 -6.63 -1.48
CA LEU A 615 17.08 -5.90 -1.42
C LEU A 615 18.25 -6.88 -1.57
N PRO A 616 19.41 -6.43 -2.06
CA PRO A 616 20.67 -7.14 -1.88
C PRO A 616 20.87 -7.53 -0.41
N PHE A 617 21.49 -8.69 -0.18
CA PHE A 617 21.58 -9.26 1.16
C PHE A 617 22.21 -8.29 2.16
N ALA A 618 23.40 -7.73 1.84
CA ALA A 618 24.09 -6.79 2.70
C ALA A 618 23.28 -5.52 3.00
N GLU A 619 22.55 -5.00 2.01
CA GLU A 619 21.68 -3.84 2.19
C GLU A 619 20.54 -4.13 3.16
N MET A 620 19.89 -5.30 3.02
CA MET A 620 18.85 -5.73 3.96
C MET A 620 19.40 -5.83 5.39
N VAL A 621 20.51 -6.55 5.60
CA VAL A 621 21.08 -6.73 6.95
C VAL A 621 21.46 -5.40 7.58
N SER A 622 21.95 -4.46 6.77
CA SER A 622 22.33 -3.12 7.25
C SER A 622 21.15 -2.31 7.81
N ARG A 623 19.92 -2.72 7.54
CA ARG A 623 18.68 -2.05 7.97
C ARG A 623 17.91 -2.84 9.02
N LEU A 624 18.30 -4.07 9.32
CA LEU A 624 17.67 -4.87 10.37
C LEU A 624 18.10 -4.42 11.76
N TYR A 625 17.17 -4.47 12.71
CA TYR A 625 17.47 -4.31 14.13
C TYR A 625 17.00 -5.50 14.98
N ILE A 626 16.02 -6.29 14.51
CA ILE A 626 15.64 -7.57 15.14
C ILE A 626 15.34 -8.63 14.09
N PHE A 627 15.65 -9.88 14.42
CA PHE A 627 15.16 -11.07 13.71
C PHE A 627 15.06 -12.26 14.66
N HIS A 628 14.34 -13.29 14.20
CA HIS A 628 14.17 -14.55 14.91
C HIS A 628 14.91 -15.68 14.21
N ASP A 629 15.32 -16.70 14.96
CA ASP A 629 15.89 -17.93 14.40
C ASP A 629 15.53 -19.17 15.22
N ASP A 630 15.76 -20.34 14.64
CA ASP A 630 15.62 -21.62 15.32
C ASP A 630 16.83 -21.91 16.21
N ALA A 631 16.58 -22.47 17.40
CA ALA A 631 17.61 -22.81 18.38
C ALA A 631 18.62 -23.89 17.91
N ALA A 632 18.38 -24.52 16.76
CA ALA A 632 19.28 -25.51 16.18
C ALA A 632 20.59 -24.88 15.65
N GLY A 633 20.64 -23.56 15.45
CA GLY A 633 21.79 -22.83 14.91
C GLY A 633 22.07 -23.15 13.43
N SER A 634 23.12 -22.51 12.88
CA SER A 634 23.57 -22.75 11.51
C SER A 634 23.96 -24.22 11.30
N LEU A 635 23.52 -24.82 10.19
CA LEU A 635 23.94 -26.17 9.77
C LEU A 635 25.34 -26.18 9.12
N SER A 636 26.08 -25.07 9.19
CA SER A 636 27.35 -24.88 8.53
C SER A 636 28.30 -24.05 9.39
N ASP A 637 29.55 -24.51 9.44
CA ASP A 637 30.68 -23.81 10.09
C ASP A 637 31.39 -22.85 9.13
N THR A 638 30.80 -22.55 7.97
CA THR A 638 31.42 -21.68 6.96
C THR A 638 31.55 -20.26 7.52
N PRO A 639 32.77 -19.73 7.70
CA PRO A 639 32.95 -18.41 8.28
C PRO A 639 32.50 -17.34 7.30
N VAL A 640 31.81 -16.34 7.84
CA VAL A 640 31.43 -15.13 7.09
C VAL A 640 32.68 -14.26 6.91
N PRO A 641 33.05 -13.87 5.67
CA PRO A 641 34.20 -13.02 5.42
C PRO A 641 34.06 -11.66 6.11
N GLU A 642 35.15 -11.16 6.70
CA GLU A 642 35.15 -9.86 7.39
C GLU A 642 34.76 -8.70 6.45
N SER A 643 35.08 -8.80 5.16
CA SER A 643 34.68 -7.79 4.16
C SER A 643 33.16 -7.64 3.99
N GLU A 644 32.39 -8.72 4.18
CA GLU A 644 30.92 -8.67 4.15
C GLU A 644 30.40 -7.87 5.34
N ILE A 645 30.96 -8.16 6.53
CA ILE A 645 30.58 -7.51 7.80
C ILE A 645 30.92 -6.02 7.75
N GLU A 646 32.10 -5.68 7.26
CA GLU A 646 32.53 -4.28 7.05
C GLU A 646 31.60 -3.51 6.11
N THR A 647 31.13 -4.16 5.04
CA THR A 647 30.19 -3.55 4.08
C THR A 647 28.86 -3.24 4.76
N VAL A 648 28.29 -4.22 5.48
CA VAL A 648 27.04 -4.05 6.22
C VAL A 648 27.17 -2.96 7.29
N ARG A 649 28.29 -2.96 8.03
CA ARG A 649 28.60 -1.98 9.08
C ARG A 649 28.69 -0.57 8.53
N ALA A 650 29.40 -0.38 7.42
CA ALA A 650 29.51 0.94 6.77
C ALA A 650 28.14 1.48 6.33
N LEU A 651 27.28 0.61 5.74
CA LEU A 651 25.93 0.99 5.33
C LEU A 651 25.04 1.39 6.52
N ALA A 652 25.14 0.68 7.65
CA ALA A 652 24.39 0.99 8.86
C ALA A 652 24.87 2.29 9.52
N TYR A 653 26.19 2.46 9.65
CA TYR A 653 26.79 3.64 10.30
C TYR A 653 26.59 4.92 9.49
N GLY A 654 26.57 4.82 8.16
CA GLY A 654 26.20 5.92 7.27
C GLY A 654 24.70 6.21 7.19
N SER A 655 23.87 5.62 8.07
CA SER A 655 22.42 5.79 8.06
C SER A 655 21.85 5.80 9.49
N TRP A 656 20.91 4.89 9.80
CA TRP A 656 20.17 4.87 11.06
C TRP A 656 21.04 4.70 12.30
N ALA A 657 22.22 4.07 12.17
CA ALA A 657 23.07 3.77 13.31
C ALA A 657 24.08 4.87 13.64
N ALA A 658 24.17 5.96 12.85
CA ALA A 658 25.16 7.02 13.02
C ALA A 658 25.24 7.55 14.46
N ASP A 659 24.10 7.87 15.07
CA ASP A 659 24.01 8.38 16.44
C ASP A 659 23.91 7.27 17.51
N ARG A 660 24.01 6.00 17.10
CA ARG A 660 23.82 4.81 17.96
C ARG A 660 25.12 4.06 18.23
N ILE A 661 26.24 4.52 17.71
CA ILE A 661 27.55 3.94 18.01
C ILE A 661 27.87 4.19 19.50
N PRO A 662 28.30 3.15 20.26
CA PRO A 662 28.80 3.33 21.63
C PRO A 662 30.05 4.22 21.66
N GLU A 663 30.27 4.93 22.77
CA GLU A 663 31.48 5.74 22.98
C GLU A 663 32.76 4.91 23.12
#